data_AF-A0A9E4A286-F1
#
_entry.id   AF-A0A9E4A286-F1
#
_cell.length_a   1.000
_cell.length_b   1.000
_cell.length_c   1.000
_cell.angle_alpha   90.00
_cell.angle_beta   90.00
_cell.angle_gamma   90.00
#
_symmetry.space_group_name_H-M   'P 1'
#
loop_
_entity.id
_entity.type
_entity.pdbx_description
1 polymer ?
#
loop_
_entity_poly.entity_id
_entity_poly.type
_entity_poly.pdbx_seq_one_letter_code
_entity_poly.pdbx_strand_id
1 'polypeptide(L)'
;MFNKSFLPNALFEFVVISDSHYMLDPGGTSLEFENRRKQSARREVALRMVAALEPQFVVHNGDMVQEYPDNVERFYKSMDESLEQMRACGIEPYYVAGNHDIGDKPDPTAPASHVSREVLDWYHQRFGKSWYSFDQGNCHFVVLNSQIMNGTLPDAAEQEAWAEKDLAEHTKKRLFILLHMPPYLFDETESSMGHYDNIANLARVWLLDLVRIYKVEMLLAGHVHFAFFDHLSDTRYAVLASPVFTRPGFSCLFAGSPPPERGRDDAPKFGFYLMRVRADKTDIHFVRTSGVEEFPTKPEERLITRVSGTLPHSPLGITLSQPLSTTAEIPRAWPAAIREKVRNDYPLFACMEMGVGYVRVPLTDFLDTFQRRRLEILRKEGVKLDAVAIFSEELDILDTVRQIHPRIDGLEIQIVETLYPSEKCIEIIKALQTDFGVSVTLLPIVCREATSGKQFPRFRLGYTPQEIPTLNQFLAVNGVAIDRVICKLDTDQSLCNQIQEIVGITPFSHISNVDFSLEFAATNNQTNANLAAEGLFSMATIPGSRIYFEPLIDLDRTMDVTHGLLDTLCNPRLASYTLQSLNTIMFSRSLKVSKHSFRLQQVNGLKALQLSTDTSTYTLLLDSGSESTVSEALNVEAFLDMKEGESLKVYQLSKITLQSVKFHDAKNCILTPDQTPILIESPSIDYSEF
;
A
#
# COMPACT_ATOMS: atom_id res chain seq x y z
N MET A 1 2.71 -18.79 -9.44
CA MET A 1 3.46 -17.96 -10.43
C MET A 1 2.91 -16.54 -10.42
N PHE A 2 3.60 -15.55 -10.99
CA PHE A 2 3.15 -14.15 -10.94
C PHE A 2 2.63 -13.64 -12.29
N ASN A 3 1.41 -13.10 -12.29
CA ASN A 3 0.81 -12.45 -13.45
C ASN A 3 1.07 -10.94 -13.39
N LYS A 4 1.66 -10.38 -14.44
CA LYS A 4 1.99 -8.94 -14.55
C LYS A 4 1.17 -8.23 -15.64
N SER A 5 0.13 -8.86 -16.17
CA SER A 5 -0.58 -8.44 -17.39
C SER A 5 -1.23 -7.06 -17.31
N PHE A 6 -1.60 -6.61 -16.11
CA PHE A 6 -2.21 -5.30 -15.92
C PHE A 6 -1.19 -4.18 -15.75
N LEU A 7 0.10 -4.47 -15.53
CA LEU A 7 1.09 -3.45 -15.18
C LEU A 7 1.55 -2.67 -16.42
N PRO A 8 1.86 -1.35 -16.28
CA PRO A 8 2.41 -0.57 -17.39
C PRO A 8 3.77 -1.11 -17.82
N ASN A 9 4.14 -0.94 -19.10
CA ASN A 9 5.44 -1.41 -19.60
C ASN A 9 6.61 -0.86 -18.77
N ALA A 10 7.51 -1.74 -18.37
CA ALA A 10 8.79 -1.41 -17.74
C ALA A 10 9.93 -1.56 -18.74
N LEU A 11 10.97 -0.73 -18.61
CA LEU A 11 12.23 -0.89 -19.34
C LEU A 11 12.96 -2.14 -18.86
N PHE A 12 12.97 -2.35 -17.55
CA PHE A 12 13.44 -3.56 -16.90
C PHE A 12 12.86 -3.66 -15.49
N GLU A 13 13.05 -4.82 -14.86
CA GLU A 13 12.61 -5.11 -13.50
C GLU A 13 13.76 -5.71 -12.71
N PHE A 14 13.85 -5.35 -11.44
CA PHE A 14 14.78 -5.97 -10.50
C PHE A 14 14.08 -6.22 -9.16
N VAL A 15 14.62 -7.14 -8.37
CA VAL A 15 14.08 -7.43 -7.03
C VAL A 15 15.09 -7.04 -5.98
N VAL A 16 14.61 -6.45 -4.88
CA VAL A 16 15.41 -6.20 -3.68
C VAL A 16 14.84 -7.02 -2.54
N ILE A 17 15.68 -7.87 -1.97
CA ILE A 17 15.43 -8.63 -0.75
C ILE A 17 16.41 -8.14 0.31
N SER A 18 15.96 -7.94 1.54
CA SER A 18 16.77 -7.40 2.65
C SER A 18 16.58 -8.27 3.89
N ASP A 19 17.59 -8.36 4.75
CA ASP A 19 17.45 -8.95 6.08
C ASP A 19 16.87 -10.37 6.05
N SER A 20 17.42 -11.22 5.18
CA SER A 20 16.91 -12.59 4.96
C SER A 20 17.37 -13.57 6.03
N HIS A 21 18.41 -13.23 6.79
CA HIS A 21 18.93 -13.94 7.97
C HIS A 21 18.82 -15.46 7.89
N TYR A 22 19.62 -16.07 7.01
CA TYR A 22 19.80 -17.51 7.04
C TYR A 22 20.28 -17.95 8.42
N MET A 23 19.57 -18.91 9.00
CA MET A 23 19.89 -19.46 10.30
C MET A 23 20.26 -20.93 10.17
N LEU A 24 21.43 -21.29 10.73
CA LEU A 24 21.83 -22.68 10.90
C LEU A 24 20.75 -23.44 11.68
N ASP A 25 20.42 -24.66 11.23
CA ASP A 25 19.44 -25.50 11.92
C ASP A 25 19.83 -25.66 13.40
N PRO A 26 19.01 -25.14 14.34
CA PRO A 26 19.28 -25.27 15.75
C PRO A 26 19.04 -26.68 16.30
N GLY A 27 18.50 -27.61 15.49
CA GLY A 27 18.14 -28.97 15.90
C GLY A 27 17.20 -28.94 17.10
N GLY A 28 17.40 -29.84 18.07
CA GLY A 28 16.62 -29.87 19.32
C GLY A 28 16.97 -28.78 20.33
N THR A 29 17.82 -27.81 20.00
CA THR A 29 18.27 -26.76 20.94
C THR A 29 17.12 -25.81 21.28
N SER A 30 17.02 -25.45 22.57
CA SER A 30 16.11 -24.42 23.04
C SER A 30 16.53 -23.05 22.52
N LEU A 31 15.58 -22.27 22.02
CA LEU A 31 15.79 -20.94 21.49
C LEU A 31 15.12 -19.90 22.39
N GLU A 32 15.63 -18.67 22.38
CA GLU A 32 14.95 -17.56 23.05
C GLU A 32 13.56 -17.28 22.41
N PHE A 33 13.45 -17.51 21.09
CA PHE A 33 12.24 -17.33 20.29
C PHE A 33 12.14 -18.45 19.25
N GLU A 34 10.95 -19.02 19.08
CA GLU A 34 10.74 -20.13 18.14
C GLU A 34 10.70 -19.65 16.68
N ASN A 35 10.38 -18.38 16.43
CA ASN A 35 10.46 -17.81 15.07
C ASN A 35 11.85 -17.96 14.43
N ARG A 36 12.92 -17.99 15.23
CA ARG A 36 14.28 -18.25 14.74
C ARG A 36 14.39 -19.55 13.93
N ARG A 37 13.65 -20.59 14.34
CA ARG A 37 13.63 -21.91 13.66
C ARG A 37 13.00 -21.85 12.27
N LYS A 38 12.15 -20.84 12.02
CA LYS A 38 11.38 -20.68 10.77
C LYS A 38 12.12 -19.85 9.71
N GLN A 39 13.17 -19.12 10.09
CA GLN A 39 13.83 -18.13 9.23
C GLN A 39 14.32 -18.73 7.91
N SER A 40 15.08 -19.83 7.94
CA SER A 40 15.65 -20.44 6.74
C SER A 40 14.59 -21.02 5.78
N ALA A 41 13.46 -21.52 6.31
CA ALA A 41 12.34 -22.01 5.50
C ALA A 41 11.57 -20.84 4.84
N ARG A 42 11.25 -19.80 5.61
CA ARG A 42 10.64 -18.56 5.09
C ARG A 42 11.51 -17.87 4.05
N ARG A 43 12.83 -17.87 4.29
CA ARG A 43 13.82 -17.36 3.33
C ARG A 43 13.78 -18.15 2.02
N GLU A 44 13.72 -19.47 2.07
CA GLU A 44 13.62 -20.29 0.86
C GLU A 44 12.35 -19.96 0.06
N VAL A 45 11.20 -19.83 0.73
CA VAL A 45 9.96 -19.41 0.09
C VAL A 45 10.12 -18.06 -0.58
N ALA A 46 10.70 -17.08 0.11
CA ALA A 46 10.98 -15.76 -0.45
C ALA A 46 11.88 -15.84 -1.69
N LEU A 47 13.00 -16.57 -1.62
CA LEU A 47 13.94 -16.74 -2.74
C LEU A 47 13.28 -17.42 -3.95
N ARG A 48 12.46 -18.45 -3.74
CA ARG A 48 11.69 -19.11 -4.81
C ARG A 48 10.65 -18.18 -5.43
N MET A 49 10.01 -17.32 -4.62
CA MET A 49 9.12 -16.27 -5.12
C MET A 49 9.88 -15.22 -5.92
N VAL A 50 11.09 -14.81 -5.49
CA VAL A 50 11.97 -13.92 -6.26
C VAL A 50 12.31 -14.56 -7.61
N ALA A 51 12.72 -15.83 -7.64
CA ALA A 51 13.05 -16.53 -8.88
C ALA A 51 11.83 -16.60 -9.83
N ALA A 52 10.64 -16.87 -9.29
CA ALA A 52 9.39 -16.94 -10.04
C ALA A 52 8.90 -15.58 -10.59
N LEU A 53 9.49 -14.46 -10.17
CA LEU A 53 9.26 -13.15 -10.78
C LEU A 53 10.12 -12.93 -12.02
N GLU A 54 11.11 -13.77 -12.29
CA GLU A 54 12.02 -13.65 -13.43
C GLU A 54 12.61 -12.22 -13.59
N PRO A 55 13.18 -11.60 -12.52
CA PRO A 55 13.76 -10.27 -12.61
C PRO A 55 15.04 -10.27 -13.45
N GLN A 56 15.40 -9.11 -14.01
CA GLN A 56 16.65 -8.97 -14.75
C GLN A 56 17.88 -9.14 -13.86
N PHE A 57 17.79 -8.68 -12.61
CA PHE A 57 18.77 -8.95 -11.57
C PHE A 57 18.13 -8.87 -10.18
N VAL A 58 18.83 -9.38 -9.18
CA VAL A 58 18.42 -9.32 -7.76
C VAL A 58 19.48 -8.56 -6.98
N VAL A 59 19.05 -7.80 -5.98
CA VAL A 59 19.92 -7.19 -4.97
C VAL A 59 19.58 -7.82 -3.62
N HIS A 60 20.60 -8.30 -2.90
CA HIS A 60 20.47 -8.65 -1.49
C HIS A 60 21.01 -7.49 -0.64
N ASN A 61 20.11 -6.76 0.01
CA ASN A 61 20.39 -5.51 0.70
C ASN A 61 20.92 -5.71 2.13
N GLY A 62 21.91 -6.60 2.30
CA GLY A 62 22.54 -6.91 3.59
C GLY A 62 21.78 -7.87 4.50
N ASP A 63 22.51 -8.39 5.49
CA ASP A 63 22.08 -9.32 6.52
C ASP A 63 21.56 -10.65 5.93
N MET A 64 22.46 -11.34 5.22
CA MET A 64 22.19 -12.64 4.61
C MET A 64 22.11 -13.77 5.64
N VAL A 65 22.75 -13.59 6.79
CA VAL A 65 22.91 -14.62 7.83
C VAL A 65 22.50 -14.08 9.19
N GLN A 66 22.15 -14.99 10.11
CA GLN A 66 21.76 -14.63 11.48
C GLN A 66 22.97 -14.54 12.43
N GLU A 67 24.07 -15.23 12.13
CA GLU A 67 25.29 -15.23 12.94
C GLU A 67 26.13 -13.97 12.68
N TYR A 68 26.79 -13.44 13.71
CA TYR A 68 27.76 -12.36 13.57
C TYR A 68 29.17 -12.90 13.33
N PRO A 69 30.08 -12.10 12.72
CA PRO A 69 31.49 -12.48 12.56
C PRO A 69 32.22 -12.82 13.87
N ASP A 70 31.73 -12.33 15.01
CA ASP A 70 32.24 -12.67 16.34
C ASP A 70 32.18 -14.18 16.66
N ASN A 71 31.26 -14.91 16.02
CA ASN A 71 31.15 -16.36 16.13
C ASN A 71 31.75 -17.06 14.91
N VAL A 72 33.07 -16.98 14.77
CA VAL A 72 33.84 -17.34 13.56
C VAL A 72 33.40 -18.67 12.91
N GLU A 73 33.30 -19.75 13.69
CA GLU A 73 32.94 -21.07 13.16
C GLU A 73 31.52 -21.09 12.58
N ARG A 74 30.54 -20.59 13.34
CA ARG A 74 29.14 -20.57 12.91
C ARG A 74 28.90 -19.55 11.82
N PHE A 75 29.60 -18.42 11.85
CA PHE A 75 29.50 -17.36 10.86
C PHE A 75 29.85 -17.87 9.46
N TYR A 76 31.07 -18.39 9.26
CA TYR A 76 31.48 -18.87 7.95
C TYR A 76 30.64 -20.04 7.45
N LYS A 77 30.26 -20.96 8.34
CA LYS A 77 29.34 -22.06 8.02
C LYS A 77 27.98 -21.52 7.55
N SER A 78 27.40 -20.57 8.30
CA SER A 78 26.10 -19.98 7.95
C SER A 78 26.14 -19.24 6.62
N MET A 79 27.27 -18.60 6.29
CA MET A 79 27.44 -17.93 5.00
C MET A 79 27.51 -18.95 3.86
N ASP A 80 28.28 -20.03 4.01
CA ASP A 80 28.38 -21.09 2.99
C ASP A 80 27.01 -21.74 2.70
N GLU A 81 26.26 -22.12 3.74
CA GLU A 81 24.92 -22.71 3.62
C GLU A 81 23.89 -21.70 3.08
N SER A 82 24.00 -20.43 3.48
CA SER A 82 23.17 -19.33 2.97
C SER A 82 23.32 -19.15 1.46
N LEU A 83 24.57 -19.17 0.96
CA LEU A 83 24.89 -19.08 -0.47
C LEU A 83 24.52 -20.35 -1.23
N GLU A 84 24.60 -21.52 -0.62
CA GLU A 84 24.08 -22.76 -1.20
C GLU A 84 22.56 -22.70 -1.38
N GLN A 85 21.81 -22.22 -0.38
CA GLN A 85 20.36 -22.07 -0.50
C GLN A 85 19.97 -21.05 -1.59
N MET A 86 20.68 -19.92 -1.71
CA MET A 86 20.45 -18.96 -2.79
C MET A 86 20.68 -19.60 -4.17
N ARG A 87 21.83 -20.29 -4.34
CA ARG A 87 22.16 -20.99 -5.60
C ARG A 87 21.15 -22.09 -5.94
N ALA A 88 20.67 -22.83 -4.95
CA ALA A 88 19.63 -23.85 -5.12
C ALA A 88 18.29 -23.25 -5.60
N CYS A 89 18.02 -21.98 -5.27
CA CYS A 89 16.88 -21.23 -5.78
C CYS A 89 17.15 -20.54 -7.13
N GLY A 90 18.36 -20.67 -7.70
CA GLY A 90 18.75 -20.00 -8.94
C GLY A 90 18.98 -18.49 -8.80
N ILE A 91 19.31 -18.02 -7.60
CA ILE A 91 19.52 -16.60 -7.30
C ILE A 91 21.00 -16.30 -7.11
N GLU A 92 21.52 -15.35 -7.89
CA GLU A 92 22.86 -14.77 -7.75
C GLU A 92 22.72 -13.23 -7.72
N PRO A 93 22.66 -12.63 -6.52
CA PRO A 93 22.35 -11.22 -6.38
C PRO A 93 23.60 -10.33 -6.40
N TYR A 94 23.39 -9.05 -6.65
CA TYR A 94 24.31 -8.01 -6.22
C TYR A 94 24.22 -7.87 -4.69
N TYR A 95 25.35 -7.99 -4.02
CA TYR A 95 25.42 -7.97 -2.56
C TYR A 95 25.67 -6.56 -2.03
N VAL A 96 24.90 -6.19 -1.01
CA VAL A 96 25.16 -5.06 -0.11
C VAL A 96 25.57 -5.67 1.23
N ALA A 97 26.58 -5.12 1.89
CA ALA A 97 27.04 -5.64 3.17
C ALA A 97 26.19 -5.13 4.35
N GLY A 98 25.62 -6.04 5.13
CA GLY A 98 24.96 -5.75 6.40
C GLY A 98 25.84 -5.99 7.63
N ASN A 99 25.37 -5.60 8.81
CA ASN A 99 26.14 -5.76 10.05
C ASN A 99 26.29 -7.23 10.47
N HIS A 100 25.34 -8.10 10.13
CA HIS A 100 25.50 -9.54 10.29
C HIS A 100 26.49 -10.15 9.29
N ASP A 101 26.77 -9.47 8.16
CA ASP A 101 27.67 -9.99 7.13
C ASP A 101 29.15 -9.61 7.37
N ILE A 102 29.43 -8.48 8.04
CA ILE A 102 30.81 -7.96 8.20
C ILE A 102 31.12 -7.30 9.55
N GLY A 103 30.16 -7.22 10.47
CA GLY A 103 30.28 -6.50 11.74
C GLY A 103 29.59 -5.14 11.71
N ASP A 104 29.39 -4.56 12.88
CA ASP A 104 28.59 -3.35 13.08
C ASP A 104 29.36 -2.06 12.74
N LYS A 105 28.62 -0.95 12.65
CA LYS A 105 29.16 0.41 12.65
C LYS A 105 30.06 0.65 13.88
N PRO A 106 30.98 1.64 13.86
CA PRO A 106 31.86 1.96 14.99
C PRO A 106 31.09 2.65 16.14
N ASP A 107 30.16 1.93 16.76
CA ASP A 107 29.39 2.33 17.93
C ASP A 107 29.59 1.30 19.04
N PRO A 108 30.20 1.67 20.19
CA PRO A 108 30.46 0.72 21.28
C PRO A 108 29.20 0.20 21.98
N THR A 109 28.03 0.76 21.67
CA THR A 109 26.73 0.28 22.18
C THR A 109 26.06 -0.74 21.25
N ALA A 110 26.60 -0.96 20.04
CA ALA A 110 26.06 -1.91 19.08
C ALA A 110 26.19 -3.37 19.57
N PRO A 111 25.30 -4.29 19.14
CA PRO A 111 25.34 -5.70 19.51
C PRO A 111 26.59 -6.46 19.07
N ALA A 112 27.12 -6.18 17.89
CA ALA A 112 28.30 -6.85 17.34
C ALA A 112 29.55 -5.97 17.42
N SER A 113 30.72 -6.61 17.31
CA SER A 113 31.97 -5.89 17.14
C SER A 113 31.96 -5.04 15.86
N HIS A 114 32.66 -3.92 15.89
CA HIS A 114 32.86 -3.11 14.69
C HIS A 114 33.64 -3.89 13.62
N VAL A 115 33.43 -3.53 12.35
CA VAL A 115 34.11 -4.15 11.21
C VAL A 115 35.63 -4.18 11.41
N SER A 116 36.22 -5.38 11.34
CA SER A 116 37.67 -5.60 11.43
C SER A 116 38.30 -5.71 10.04
N ARG A 117 39.61 -5.47 9.94
CA ARG A 117 40.39 -5.68 8.71
C ARG A 117 40.24 -7.11 8.18
N GLU A 118 40.36 -8.10 9.07
CA GLU A 118 40.30 -9.52 8.71
C GLU A 118 38.96 -9.89 8.06
N VAL A 119 37.84 -9.48 8.67
CA VAL A 119 36.50 -9.77 8.15
C VAL A 119 36.23 -9.01 6.85
N LEU A 120 36.67 -7.75 6.76
CA LEU A 120 36.51 -6.96 5.53
C LEU A 120 37.30 -7.54 4.36
N ASP A 121 38.56 -7.94 4.58
CA ASP A 121 39.40 -8.56 3.56
C ASP A 121 38.82 -9.93 3.12
N TRP A 122 38.31 -10.72 4.07
CA TRP A 122 37.61 -11.96 3.76
C TRP A 122 36.37 -11.71 2.90
N TYR A 123 35.55 -10.71 3.25
CA TYR A 123 34.37 -10.34 2.48
C TYR A 123 34.77 -9.92 1.06
N HIS A 124 35.81 -9.09 0.92
CA HIS A 124 36.31 -8.65 -0.38
C HIS A 124 36.84 -9.78 -1.25
N GLN A 125 37.51 -10.78 -0.66
CA GLN A 125 37.96 -11.97 -1.38
C GLN A 125 36.79 -12.83 -1.85
N ARG A 126 35.69 -12.87 -1.07
CA ARG A 126 34.53 -13.73 -1.32
C ARG A 126 33.54 -13.11 -2.30
N PHE A 127 33.24 -11.82 -2.16
CA PHE A 127 32.16 -11.12 -2.86
C PHE A 127 32.64 -9.98 -3.77
N GLY A 128 33.93 -9.65 -3.75
CA GLY A 128 34.46 -8.41 -4.33
C GLY A 128 34.32 -7.23 -3.37
N LYS A 129 34.72 -6.03 -3.81
CA LYS A 129 34.67 -4.82 -2.98
C LYS A 129 33.25 -4.64 -2.40
N SER A 130 33.16 -4.28 -1.13
CA SER A 130 31.88 -4.03 -0.45
C SER A 130 31.22 -2.70 -0.83
N TRP A 131 31.87 -1.91 -1.68
CA TRP A 131 31.30 -0.79 -2.41
C TRP A 131 31.72 -0.87 -3.87
N TYR A 132 30.76 -0.64 -4.77
CA TYR A 132 30.93 -0.74 -6.21
C TYR A 132 29.71 -0.14 -6.91
N SER A 133 29.80 0.03 -8.21
CA SER A 133 28.67 0.46 -9.03
C SER A 133 28.52 -0.41 -10.26
N PHE A 134 27.31 -0.43 -10.81
CA PHE A 134 27.01 -1.11 -12.07
C PHE A 134 25.88 -0.41 -12.80
N ASP A 135 25.81 -0.65 -14.11
CA ASP A 135 24.81 -0.07 -14.98
C ASP A 135 23.78 -1.10 -15.40
N GLN A 136 22.51 -0.68 -15.43
CA GLN A 136 21.46 -1.38 -16.15
C GLN A 136 20.64 -0.38 -16.96
N GLY A 137 20.73 -0.48 -18.29
CA GLY A 137 20.10 0.51 -19.19
C GLY A 137 20.62 1.93 -18.91
N ASN A 138 19.71 2.88 -18.67
CA ASN A 138 20.06 4.27 -18.32
C ASN A 138 20.14 4.52 -16.81
N CYS A 139 20.17 3.45 -16.01
CA CYS A 139 20.24 3.53 -14.56
C CYS A 139 21.63 3.13 -14.08
N HIS A 140 22.13 3.86 -13.09
CA HIS A 140 23.39 3.61 -12.43
C HIS A 140 23.13 3.28 -10.96
N PHE A 141 23.56 2.09 -10.55
CA PHE A 141 23.35 1.57 -9.20
C PHE A 141 24.66 1.67 -8.44
N VAL A 142 24.64 2.36 -7.31
CA VAL A 142 25.77 2.56 -6.42
C VAL A 142 25.51 1.80 -5.13
N VAL A 143 26.36 0.82 -4.84
CA VAL A 143 26.34 0.07 -3.59
C VAL A 143 27.35 0.68 -2.63
N LEU A 144 26.88 1.08 -1.45
CA LEU A 144 27.72 1.61 -0.37
C LEU A 144 27.69 0.67 0.83
N ASN A 145 28.85 0.48 1.45
CA ASN A 145 28.95 -0.23 2.71
C ASN A 145 28.73 0.76 3.87
N SER A 146 27.57 0.68 4.51
CA SER A 146 27.22 1.52 5.65
C SER A 146 27.98 1.15 6.94
N GLN A 147 28.51 -0.06 7.07
CA GLN A 147 29.12 -0.55 8.31
C GLN A 147 30.54 -0.02 8.52
N ILE A 148 31.25 0.33 7.44
CA ILE A 148 32.58 0.93 7.53
C ILE A 148 32.52 2.47 7.68
N MET A 149 31.36 3.09 7.51
CA MET A 149 31.21 4.55 7.60
C MET A 149 31.54 5.06 9.01
N ASN A 150 32.21 6.22 9.09
CA ASN A 150 32.84 6.76 10.31
C ASN A 150 33.89 5.82 10.96
N GLY A 151 34.27 4.72 10.29
CA GLY A 151 35.22 3.73 10.79
C GLY A 151 36.67 4.19 10.76
N THR A 152 37.54 3.43 11.42
CA THR A 152 38.99 3.70 11.47
C THR A 152 39.78 3.04 10.33
N LEU A 153 39.13 2.18 9.55
CA LEU A 153 39.75 1.54 8.38
C LEU A 153 39.88 2.55 7.23
N PRO A 154 41.02 2.58 6.50
CA PRO A 154 41.21 3.45 5.34
C PRO A 154 40.11 3.32 4.26
N ASP A 155 39.49 2.15 4.15
CA ASP A 155 38.39 1.83 3.24
C ASP A 155 37.20 2.77 3.39
N ALA A 156 36.95 3.30 4.59
CA ALA A 156 35.88 4.26 4.81
C ALA A 156 36.10 5.54 3.97
N ALA A 157 37.31 6.11 4.06
CA ALA A 157 37.68 7.29 3.29
C ALA A 157 37.84 6.99 1.79
N GLU A 158 38.31 5.79 1.44
CA GLU A 158 38.38 5.35 0.04
C GLU A 158 36.99 5.27 -0.58
N GLN A 159 36.01 4.68 0.13
CA GLN A 159 34.62 4.61 -0.31
C GLN A 159 34.02 6.00 -0.51
N GLU A 160 34.22 6.92 0.45
CA GLU A 160 33.66 8.27 0.35
C GLU A 160 34.17 9.01 -0.90
N ALA A 161 35.49 9.03 -1.09
CA ALA A 161 36.12 9.67 -2.25
C ALA A 161 35.75 8.98 -3.57
N TRP A 162 35.60 7.64 -3.56
CA TRP A 162 35.16 6.88 -4.72
C TRP A 162 33.71 7.23 -5.08
N ALA A 163 32.80 7.25 -4.11
CA ALA A 163 31.37 7.50 -4.34
C ALA A 163 31.12 8.91 -4.89
N GLU A 164 31.83 9.91 -4.37
CA GLU A 164 31.79 11.28 -4.89
C GLU A 164 32.19 11.34 -6.36
N LYS A 165 33.27 10.66 -6.72
CA LYS A 165 33.77 10.61 -8.10
C LYS A 165 32.80 9.85 -9.01
N ASP A 166 32.35 8.68 -8.57
CA ASP A 166 31.46 7.80 -9.33
C ASP A 166 30.12 8.49 -9.66
N LEU A 167 29.49 9.14 -8.67
CA LEU A 167 28.27 9.91 -8.89
C LEU A 167 28.51 11.12 -9.82
N ALA A 168 29.64 11.82 -9.70
CA ALA A 168 29.98 12.93 -10.58
C ALA A 168 30.14 12.51 -12.05
N GLU A 169 30.72 11.34 -12.30
CA GLU A 169 30.90 10.78 -13.64
C GLU A 169 29.57 10.29 -14.27
N HIS A 170 28.54 10.05 -13.46
CA HIS A 170 27.26 9.45 -13.88
C HIS A 170 26.03 10.38 -13.80
N THR A 171 26.22 11.69 -13.64
CA THR A 171 25.12 12.69 -13.53
C THR A 171 24.06 12.70 -14.64
N LYS A 172 24.33 12.06 -15.78
CA LYS A 172 23.38 11.93 -16.91
C LYS A 172 22.47 10.70 -16.83
N LYS A 173 22.70 9.81 -15.87
CA LYS A 173 21.91 8.59 -15.64
C LYS A 173 20.94 8.79 -14.49
N ARG A 174 19.98 7.87 -14.36
CA ARG A 174 19.12 7.78 -13.18
C ARG A 174 19.87 7.03 -12.09
N LEU A 175 20.10 7.68 -10.95
CA LEU A 175 20.99 7.17 -9.90
C LEU A 175 20.19 6.45 -8.82
N PHE A 176 20.67 5.29 -8.40
CA PHE A 176 20.16 4.50 -7.28
C PHE A 176 21.28 4.29 -6.28
N ILE A 177 21.00 4.51 -4.99
CA ILE A 177 21.92 4.17 -3.91
C ILE A 177 21.33 3.02 -3.08
N LEU A 178 22.12 1.98 -2.90
CA LEU A 178 21.81 0.78 -2.15
C LEU A 178 22.78 0.69 -0.97
N LEU A 179 22.25 0.61 0.25
CA LEU A 179 23.04 0.43 1.46
C LEU A 179 22.23 -0.34 2.50
N HIS A 180 22.87 -0.87 3.54
CA HIS A 180 22.15 -1.67 4.53
C HIS A 180 21.51 -0.80 5.62
N MET A 181 22.30 0.02 6.33
CA MET A 181 21.81 0.76 7.50
C MET A 181 21.20 2.11 7.10
N PRO A 182 19.95 2.42 7.47
CA PRO A 182 19.28 3.64 7.02
C PRO A 182 19.94 4.92 7.54
N PRO A 183 19.87 6.05 6.82
CA PRO A 183 20.32 7.34 7.35
C PRO A 183 19.48 7.83 8.52
N TYR A 184 18.16 7.58 8.54
CA TYR A 184 17.24 7.98 9.62
C TYR A 184 15.87 7.26 9.53
N LEU A 185 15.08 7.25 10.60
CA LEU A 185 13.74 6.61 10.64
C LEU A 185 12.57 7.58 10.87
N PHE A 186 12.81 8.69 11.54
CA PHE A 186 11.89 9.76 11.86
C PHE A 186 12.33 11.08 11.23
N ASP A 187 13.56 11.55 11.51
CA ASP A 187 14.13 12.76 10.93
C ASP A 187 15.67 12.73 10.80
N GLU A 188 16.21 13.58 9.92
CA GLU A 188 17.62 13.60 9.56
C GLU A 188 18.57 13.97 10.71
N THR A 189 18.03 14.60 11.77
CA THR A 189 18.78 15.13 12.92
C THR A 189 18.81 14.18 14.12
N GLU A 190 18.43 12.90 13.92
CA GLU A 190 18.48 11.85 14.94
C GLU A 190 19.82 11.75 15.67
N SER A 191 19.81 11.25 16.91
CA SER A 191 21.06 11.02 17.65
C SER A 191 21.99 10.07 16.90
N SER A 192 23.30 10.29 17.04
CA SER A 192 24.33 9.43 16.45
C SER A 192 24.80 8.33 17.41
N MET A 193 25.11 8.68 18.65
CA MET A 193 25.59 7.75 19.67
C MET A 193 24.42 7.08 20.37
N GLY A 194 24.45 5.74 20.51
CA GLY A 194 23.43 4.99 21.22
C GLY A 194 22.14 4.74 20.44
N HIS A 195 22.05 5.28 19.22
CA HIS A 195 20.99 4.96 18.25
C HIS A 195 21.48 3.79 17.39
N TYR A 196 20.90 2.62 17.56
CA TYR A 196 21.37 1.42 16.86
C TYR A 196 20.91 1.40 15.40
N ASP A 197 19.73 1.95 15.14
CA ASP A 197 19.04 1.69 13.88
C ASP A 197 19.44 2.58 12.69
N ASN A 198 20.40 3.51 12.82
CA ASN A 198 20.76 4.42 11.74
C ASN A 198 22.26 4.76 11.65
N ILE A 199 22.67 5.29 10.49
CA ILE A 199 24.02 5.81 10.25
C ILE A 199 24.27 7.01 11.18
N ALA A 200 25.42 7.03 11.85
CA ALA A 200 25.85 8.13 12.71
C ALA A 200 26.43 9.31 11.91
N ASN A 201 26.40 10.52 12.50
CA ASN A 201 27.20 11.65 12.02
C ASN A 201 28.70 11.35 12.20
N LEU A 202 29.57 11.79 11.28
CA LEU A 202 29.32 12.73 10.17
C LEU A 202 28.86 12.08 8.85
N ALA A 203 29.05 10.77 8.68
CA ALA A 203 28.71 10.07 7.43
C ALA A 203 27.24 10.22 7.00
N ARG A 204 26.30 10.33 7.95
CA ARG A 204 24.89 10.61 7.63
C ARG A 204 24.73 11.92 6.86
N VAL A 205 25.33 13.01 7.34
CA VAL A 205 25.26 14.33 6.69
C VAL A 205 25.87 14.25 5.29
N TRP A 206 27.06 13.66 5.18
CA TRP A 206 27.73 13.44 3.89
C TRP A 206 26.83 12.71 2.89
N LEU A 207 26.24 11.58 3.29
CA LEU A 207 25.35 10.80 2.44
C LEU A 207 24.11 11.58 1.99
N LEU A 208 23.44 12.27 2.93
CA LEU A 208 22.26 13.07 2.62
C LEU A 208 22.57 14.23 1.65
N ASP A 209 23.75 14.83 1.79
CA ASP A 209 24.21 15.87 0.88
C ASP A 209 24.53 15.32 -0.51
N LEU A 210 25.19 14.16 -0.62
CA LEU A 210 25.40 13.49 -1.91
C LEU A 210 24.09 13.19 -2.63
N VAL A 211 23.12 12.64 -1.91
CA VAL A 211 21.79 12.31 -2.45
C VAL A 211 21.13 13.55 -3.06
N ARG A 212 21.20 14.69 -2.37
CA ARG A 212 20.64 15.97 -2.84
C ARG A 212 21.43 16.55 -4.01
N ILE A 213 22.76 16.60 -3.93
CA ILE A 213 23.63 17.19 -4.96
C ILE A 213 23.44 16.47 -6.30
N TYR A 214 23.43 15.14 -6.26
CA TYR A 214 23.35 14.31 -7.47
C TYR A 214 21.92 13.95 -7.87
N LYS A 215 20.90 14.42 -7.11
CA LYS A 215 19.48 14.17 -7.37
C LYS A 215 19.19 12.68 -7.57
N VAL A 216 19.66 11.87 -6.62
CA VAL A 216 19.47 10.42 -6.64
C VAL A 216 17.97 10.12 -6.74
N GLU A 217 17.58 9.20 -7.61
CA GLU A 217 16.16 8.86 -7.76
C GLU A 217 15.66 8.09 -6.54
N MET A 218 16.45 7.11 -6.10
CA MET A 218 16.06 6.20 -5.03
C MET A 218 17.24 5.84 -4.12
N LEU A 219 16.99 5.95 -2.81
CA LEU A 219 17.86 5.46 -1.74
C LEU A 219 17.15 4.30 -1.04
N LEU A 220 17.79 3.14 -0.97
CA LEU A 220 17.24 1.91 -0.38
C LEU A 220 18.09 1.45 0.80
N ALA A 221 17.42 1.12 1.91
CA ALA A 221 18.01 0.64 3.17
C ALA A 221 17.25 -0.56 3.76
N GLY A 222 17.86 -1.30 4.68
CA GLY A 222 17.31 -2.47 5.40
C GLY A 222 17.43 -2.31 6.93
N HIS A 223 17.97 -3.32 7.63
CA HIS A 223 18.42 -3.33 9.04
C HIS A 223 17.32 -3.33 10.11
N VAL A 224 16.21 -2.66 9.82
CA VAL A 224 15.17 -2.37 10.84
C VAL A 224 14.02 -3.39 10.79
N HIS A 225 13.88 -4.11 9.67
CA HIS A 225 12.88 -5.16 9.44
C HIS A 225 11.44 -4.63 9.41
N PHE A 226 11.29 -3.31 9.32
CA PHE A 226 10.03 -2.60 9.15
C PHE A 226 10.14 -1.66 7.95
N ALA A 227 9.04 -1.48 7.25
CA ALA A 227 8.99 -0.60 6.09
C ALA A 227 8.86 0.86 6.52
N PHE A 228 9.67 1.74 5.93
CA PHE A 228 9.54 3.21 6.05
C PHE A 228 9.68 3.85 4.68
N PHE A 229 8.99 4.97 4.46
CA PHE A 229 9.05 5.67 3.18
C PHE A 229 9.03 7.18 3.34
N ASP A 230 9.91 7.86 2.62
CA ASP A 230 10.06 9.30 2.67
C ASP A 230 10.49 9.88 1.32
N HIS A 231 10.36 11.20 1.20
CA HIS A 231 10.96 11.96 0.11
C HIS A 231 12.00 12.92 0.67
N LEU A 232 13.26 12.68 0.33
CA LEU A 232 14.36 13.60 0.59
C LEU A 232 14.50 14.55 -0.60
N SER A 233 13.83 15.70 -0.54
CA SER A 233 13.60 16.56 -1.71
C SER A 233 12.85 15.81 -2.82
N ASP A 234 13.52 15.45 -3.91
CA ASP A 234 12.95 14.65 -5.02
C ASP A 234 13.36 13.18 -4.97
N THR A 235 14.26 12.80 -4.05
CA THR A 235 14.71 11.42 -3.87
C THR A 235 13.71 10.60 -3.06
N ARG A 236 13.32 9.44 -3.58
CA ARG A 236 12.50 8.47 -2.84
C ARG A 236 13.40 7.65 -1.93
N TYR A 237 13.16 7.70 -0.63
CA TYR A 237 13.92 6.98 0.38
C TYR A 237 13.04 5.88 0.99
N ALA A 238 13.47 4.62 0.89
CA ALA A 238 12.75 3.49 1.45
C ALA A 238 13.63 2.62 2.34
N VAL A 239 13.11 2.28 3.52
CA VAL A 239 13.64 1.22 4.39
C VAL A 239 12.78 -0.02 4.15
N LEU A 240 13.42 -1.14 3.88
CA LEU A 240 12.80 -2.36 3.42
C LEU A 240 12.45 -3.29 4.59
N ALA A 241 11.29 -3.93 4.51
CA ALA A 241 10.90 -4.99 5.43
C ALA A 241 11.70 -6.28 5.20
N SER A 242 11.80 -7.11 6.23
CA SER A 242 12.39 -8.45 6.16
C SER A 242 11.36 -9.48 5.68
N PRO A 243 11.76 -10.51 4.91
CA PRO A 243 10.89 -11.61 4.53
C PRO A 243 10.71 -12.67 5.63
N VAL A 244 11.46 -12.61 6.73
CA VAL A 244 11.56 -13.71 7.71
C VAL A 244 11.05 -13.37 9.11
N PHE A 245 11.26 -12.14 9.60
CA PHE A 245 10.77 -11.71 10.92
C PHE A 245 10.72 -10.19 11.08
N THR A 246 10.08 -9.72 12.14
CA THR A 246 9.99 -8.30 12.52
C THR A 246 10.72 -8.03 13.84
N ARG A 247 11.15 -6.79 14.08
CA ARG A 247 11.78 -6.40 15.34
C ARG A 247 10.75 -5.96 16.40
N PRO A 248 10.80 -6.49 17.62
CA PRO A 248 9.77 -6.29 18.65
C PRO A 248 9.60 -4.83 19.11
N GLY A 249 10.68 -4.04 19.12
CA GLY A 249 10.65 -2.64 19.59
C GLY A 249 9.71 -1.75 18.76
N PHE A 250 9.56 -2.07 17.48
CA PHE A 250 8.69 -1.34 16.55
C PHE A 250 7.21 -1.67 16.71
N SER A 251 6.84 -2.68 17.51
CA SER A 251 5.43 -2.91 17.82
C SER A 251 4.77 -1.75 18.57
N CYS A 252 5.56 -0.87 19.20
CA CYS A 252 5.07 0.37 19.81
C CYS A 252 4.46 1.37 18.81
N LEU A 253 4.68 1.18 17.50
CA LEU A 253 4.05 1.99 16.44
C LEU A 253 2.54 1.78 16.34
N PHE A 254 2.03 0.67 16.86
CA PHE A 254 0.69 0.20 16.62
C PHE A 254 -0.18 0.30 17.87
N ALA A 255 -1.47 0.53 17.65
CA ALA A 255 -2.42 0.65 18.74
C ALA A 255 -2.86 -0.73 19.29
N GLY A 256 -2.66 -1.81 18.52
CA GLY A 256 -3.04 -3.17 18.92
C GLY A 256 -2.07 -3.84 19.90
N SER A 257 -2.50 -4.97 20.47
CA SER A 257 -1.61 -5.88 21.20
C SER A 257 -0.48 -6.35 20.27
N PRO A 258 0.75 -6.53 20.77
CA PRO A 258 1.85 -6.94 19.91
C PRO A 258 1.55 -8.29 19.23
N PRO A 259 2.00 -8.48 17.98
CA PRO A 259 1.97 -9.76 17.30
C PRO A 259 2.65 -10.89 18.12
N PRO A 260 2.52 -12.16 17.70
CA PRO A 260 3.17 -13.27 18.40
C PRO A 260 4.67 -13.04 18.64
N GLU A 261 5.17 -13.64 19.72
CA GLU A 261 6.54 -13.48 20.19
C GLU A 261 6.97 -12.01 20.44
N ARG A 262 6.02 -11.22 20.98
CA ARG A 262 6.20 -9.80 21.33
C ARG A 262 6.52 -8.95 20.10
N GLY A 263 5.92 -9.27 18.96
CA GLY A 263 6.13 -8.54 17.71
C GLY A 263 7.26 -9.05 16.82
N ARG A 264 7.75 -10.27 17.05
CA ARG A 264 8.75 -10.89 16.16
C ARG A 264 8.14 -11.60 14.97
N ASP A 265 6.90 -12.06 15.12
CA ASP A 265 6.20 -12.87 14.12
C ASP A 265 4.99 -12.15 13.52
N ASP A 266 5.17 -10.91 13.06
CA ASP A 266 4.14 -10.15 12.32
C ASP A 266 4.07 -10.53 10.83
N ALA A 267 3.58 -11.73 10.56
CA ALA A 267 3.62 -12.36 9.24
C ALA A 267 3.09 -11.51 8.05
N PRO A 268 2.01 -10.71 8.19
CA PRO A 268 1.53 -9.85 7.10
C PRO A 268 2.51 -8.76 6.66
N LYS A 269 3.54 -8.47 7.48
CA LYS A 269 4.60 -7.50 7.18
C LYS A 269 5.83 -8.12 6.53
N PHE A 270 5.84 -9.44 6.32
CA PHE A 270 6.97 -10.10 5.67
C PHE A 270 6.85 -10.07 4.16
N GLY A 271 7.95 -9.71 3.50
CA GLY A 271 8.01 -9.68 2.05
C GLY A 271 9.33 -9.16 1.52
N PHE A 272 9.33 -8.88 0.22
CA PHE A 272 10.43 -8.28 -0.52
C PHE A 272 9.86 -7.35 -1.60
N TYR A 273 10.72 -6.66 -2.35
CA TYR A 273 10.28 -5.57 -3.24
C TYR A 273 10.61 -5.86 -4.69
N LEU A 274 9.58 -5.87 -5.55
CA LEU A 274 9.73 -5.83 -6.99
C LEU A 274 9.80 -4.36 -7.44
N MET A 275 10.90 -4.00 -8.07
CA MET A 275 11.16 -2.67 -8.61
C MET A 275 10.97 -2.70 -10.12
N ARG A 276 10.05 -1.88 -10.64
CA ARG A 276 9.77 -1.78 -12.08
C ARG A 276 10.24 -0.44 -12.61
N VAL A 277 11.34 -0.43 -13.34
CA VAL A 277 11.91 0.81 -13.88
C VAL A 277 11.19 1.16 -15.18
N ARG A 278 10.36 2.21 -15.15
CA ARG A 278 9.72 2.79 -16.36
C ARG A 278 10.62 3.87 -16.96
N ALA A 279 10.20 4.55 -18.01
CA ALA A 279 11.01 5.60 -18.64
C ALA A 279 11.29 6.80 -17.73
N ASP A 280 10.33 7.15 -16.88
CA ASP A 280 10.27 8.40 -16.10
C ASP A 280 10.32 8.19 -14.58
N LYS A 281 9.94 7.01 -14.09
CA LYS A 281 9.87 6.69 -12.66
C LYS A 281 10.13 5.19 -12.43
N THR A 282 10.42 4.82 -11.20
CA THR A 282 10.45 3.42 -10.74
C THR A 282 9.24 3.12 -9.88
N ASP A 283 8.47 2.10 -10.21
CA ASP A 283 7.35 1.65 -9.38
C ASP A 283 7.87 0.65 -8.33
N ILE A 284 7.40 0.76 -7.08
CA ILE A 284 7.79 -0.11 -5.96
C ILE A 284 6.60 -0.99 -5.61
N HIS A 285 6.76 -2.31 -5.73
CA HIS A 285 5.73 -3.28 -5.36
C HIS A 285 6.21 -4.14 -4.19
N PHE A 286 5.49 -4.09 -3.06
CA PHE A 286 5.77 -4.96 -1.93
C PHE A 286 5.10 -6.33 -2.11
N VAL A 287 5.90 -7.36 -2.27
CA VAL A 287 5.46 -8.74 -2.49
C VAL A 287 5.49 -9.48 -1.15
N ARG A 288 4.31 -9.62 -0.52
CA ARG A 288 4.16 -10.32 0.76
C ARG A 288 4.41 -11.82 0.63
N THR A 289 5.24 -12.37 1.53
CA THR A 289 5.42 -13.82 1.71
C THR A 289 4.43 -14.39 2.74
N SER A 290 3.84 -13.53 3.57
CA SER A 290 2.87 -13.90 4.61
C SER A 290 3.41 -14.94 5.61
N GLY A 291 4.73 -15.01 5.78
CA GLY A 291 5.39 -15.95 6.71
C GLY A 291 5.23 -17.42 6.37
N VAL A 292 4.89 -17.74 5.10
CA VAL A 292 4.80 -19.11 4.60
C VAL A 292 6.18 -19.78 4.66
N GLU A 293 6.22 -21.03 5.13
CA GLU A 293 7.45 -21.81 5.36
C GLU A 293 7.71 -22.86 4.27
N GLU A 294 6.70 -23.19 3.46
CA GLU A 294 6.80 -24.18 2.38
C GLU A 294 6.33 -23.60 1.06
N PHE A 295 7.15 -23.75 0.01
CA PHE A 295 6.76 -23.31 -1.32
C PHE A 295 5.83 -24.36 -1.95
N PRO A 296 4.60 -23.98 -2.37
CA PRO A 296 3.62 -24.95 -2.84
C PRO A 296 4.09 -25.64 -4.13
N THR A 297 3.82 -26.94 -4.25
CA THR A 297 4.18 -27.75 -5.44
C THR A 297 3.47 -27.29 -6.71
N LYS A 298 2.25 -26.76 -6.57
CA LYS A 298 1.47 -26.11 -7.62
C LYS A 298 1.09 -24.71 -7.15
N PRO A 299 1.96 -23.70 -7.31
CA PRO A 299 1.66 -22.35 -6.85
C PRO A 299 0.52 -21.75 -7.69
N GLU A 300 -0.49 -21.20 -7.01
CA GLU A 300 -1.52 -20.41 -7.68
C GLU A 300 -0.90 -19.25 -8.47
N GLU A 301 -1.57 -18.81 -9.53
CA GLU A 301 -1.18 -17.62 -10.26
C GLU A 301 -1.64 -16.38 -9.48
N ARG A 302 -0.68 -15.60 -8.97
CA ARG A 302 -0.90 -14.40 -8.17
C ARG A 302 -0.74 -13.16 -9.05
N LEU A 303 -1.69 -12.25 -8.97
CA LEU A 303 -1.61 -10.98 -9.69
C LEU A 303 -0.67 -10.02 -8.96
N ILE A 304 0.25 -9.39 -9.69
CA ILE A 304 0.91 -8.17 -9.20
C ILE A 304 0.01 -6.99 -9.58
N THR A 305 -0.51 -6.31 -8.56
CA THR A 305 -1.44 -5.21 -8.68
C THR A 305 -0.72 -3.89 -8.93
N ARG A 306 -1.43 -2.94 -9.56
CA ARG A 306 -0.90 -1.60 -9.78
C ARG A 306 -0.92 -0.79 -8.49
N VAL A 307 0.04 0.12 -8.35
CA VAL A 307 0.09 1.12 -7.27
C VAL A 307 -0.57 2.43 -7.71
N SER A 308 -0.90 3.32 -6.77
CA SER A 308 -1.63 4.59 -7.02
C SER A 308 -1.09 5.38 -8.21
N GLY A 309 0.23 5.62 -8.26
CA GLY A 309 0.87 6.37 -9.35
C GLY A 309 0.77 5.74 -10.74
N THR A 310 0.26 4.51 -10.85
CA THR A 310 0.04 3.80 -12.13
C THR A 310 -1.45 3.55 -12.42
N LEU A 311 -2.36 4.06 -11.58
CA LEU A 311 -3.82 3.93 -11.69
C LEU A 311 -4.49 5.31 -11.85
N PRO A 312 -4.27 6.02 -12.98
CA PRO A 312 -4.80 7.39 -13.16
C PRO A 312 -6.33 7.47 -13.22
N HIS A 313 -7.01 6.33 -13.41
CA HIS A 313 -8.47 6.25 -13.50
C HIS A 313 -9.11 5.65 -12.24
N SER A 314 -8.36 5.43 -11.16
CA SER A 314 -8.93 4.85 -9.95
C SER A 314 -9.99 5.78 -9.35
N PRO A 315 -11.24 5.31 -9.16
CA PRO A 315 -12.26 6.04 -8.41
C PRO A 315 -12.15 5.79 -6.89
N LEU A 316 -11.19 4.96 -6.46
CA LEU A 316 -11.04 4.54 -5.08
C LEU A 316 -10.55 5.71 -4.21
N GLY A 317 -11.38 6.08 -3.25
CA GLY A 317 -11.10 7.07 -2.23
C GLY A 317 -11.05 6.47 -0.82
N ILE A 318 -10.32 7.12 0.09
CA ILE A 318 -10.31 6.78 1.52
C ILE A 318 -10.64 8.04 2.33
N THR A 319 -11.52 7.92 3.32
CA THR A 319 -11.70 8.97 4.34
C THR A 319 -10.81 8.67 5.54
N LEU A 320 -9.95 9.63 5.91
CA LEU A 320 -9.07 9.48 7.07
C LEU A 320 -9.82 9.81 8.37
N SER A 321 -10.32 8.78 9.04
CA SER A 321 -10.87 8.88 10.41
C SER A 321 -9.77 9.00 11.47
N GLN A 322 -8.54 8.60 11.14
CA GLN A 322 -7.33 8.74 11.96
C GLN A 322 -6.23 9.43 11.13
N PRO A 323 -5.22 10.08 11.76
CA PRO A 323 -4.09 10.66 11.02
C PRO A 323 -3.40 9.63 10.12
N LEU A 324 -2.94 10.05 8.94
CA LEU A 324 -2.31 9.16 7.95
C LEU A 324 -1.08 8.44 8.53
N SER A 325 -0.31 9.13 9.36
CA SER A 325 0.81 8.55 10.08
C SER A 325 0.77 8.97 11.54
N THR A 326 1.12 8.05 12.43
CA THR A 326 1.30 8.34 13.86
C THR A 326 2.78 8.30 14.22
N THR A 327 3.11 8.79 15.41
CA THR A 327 4.47 8.74 15.95
C THR A 327 4.48 8.01 17.28
N ALA A 328 5.55 7.27 17.56
CA ALA A 328 5.78 6.61 18.84
C ALA A 328 7.22 6.82 19.32
N GLU A 329 7.50 6.44 20.57
CA GLU A 329 8.86 6.30 21.08
C GLU A 329 9.13 4.83 21.39
N ILE A 330 10.17 4.27 20.77
CA ILE A 330 10.70 2.96 21.16
C ILE A 330 11.37 3.14 22.53
N PRO A 331 11.05 2.30 23.52
CA PRO A 331 11.66 2.40 24.84
C PRO A 331 13.15 2.13 24.76
N ARG A 332 13.92 2.77 25.64
CA ARG A 332 15.34 2.45 25.85
C ARG A 332 15.45 1.01 26.36
N ALA A 333 15.74 0.10 25.44
CA ALA A 333 15.92 -1.32 25.67
C ALA A 333 16.87 -1.87 24.61
N TRP A 334 17.67 -2.87 24.98
CA TRP A 334 18.61 -3.49 24.06
C TRP A 334 17.93 -3.88 22.73
N PRO A 335 18.51 -3.54 21.56
CA PRO A 335 19.87 -2.98 21.37
C PRO A 335 19.99 -1.45 21.49
N ALA A 336 18.89 -0.70 21.58
CA ALA A 336 18.93 0.76 21.67
C ALA A 336 19.35 1.26 23.07
N ALA A 337 20.33 2.16 23.13
CA ALA A 337 20.81 2.77 24.37
C ALA A 337 20.07 4.07 24.74
N ILE A 338 19.26 4.61 23.83
CA ILE A 338 18.41 5.80 24.00
C ILE A 338 16.94 5.46 23.70
N ARG A 339 16.02 6.41 23.96
CA ARG A 339 14.67 6.35 23.40
C ARG A 339 14.73 6.85 21.96
N GLU A 340 14.02 6.17 21.06
CA GLU A 340 14.05 6.47 19.63
C GLU A 340 12.66 6.87 19.18
N LYS A 341 12.54 8.10 18.67
CA LYS A 341 11.29 8.56 18.08
C LYS A 341 11.15 7.94 16.69
N VAL A 342 9.99 7.37 16.40
CA VAL A 342 9.72 6.65 15.15
C VAL A 342 8.33 6.99 14.62
N ARG A 343 8.12 6.83 13.31
CA ARG A 343 6.84 7.08 12.64
C ARG A 343 6.22 5.80 12.10
N ASN A 344 4.90 5.76 12.01
CA ASN A 344 4.16 4.68 11.37
C ASN A 344 3.76 5.07 9.95
N ASP A 345 4.42 4.48 8.95
CA ASP A 345 4.16 4.71 7.52
C ASP A 345 3.23 3.64 6.89
N TYR A 346 2.76 2.64 7.66
CA TYR A 346 1.93 1.54 7.13
C TYR A 346 0.59 1.97 6.49
N PRO A 347 -0.18 2.92 7.06
CA PRO A 347 -1.40 3.36 6.40
C PRO A 347 -1.12 4.05 5.06
N LEU A 348 -0.01 4.78 4.94
CA LEU A 348 0.44 5.38 3.69
C LEU A 348 0.80 4.31 2.65
N PHE A 349 1.54 3.26 3.05
CA PHE A 349 1.81 2.12 2.16
C PHE A 349 0.53 1.45 1.70
N ALA A 350 -0.42 1.21 2.60
CA ALA A 350 -1.70 0.60 2.24
C ALA A 350 -2.46 1.42 1.20
N CYS A 351 -2.48 2.75 1.30
CA CYS A 351 -3.07 3.61 0.28
C CYS A 351 -2.39 3.42 -1.09
N MET A 352 -1.05 3.42 -1.13
CA MET A 352 -0.29 3.22 -2.37
C MET A 352 -0.54 1.83 -2.97
N GLU A 353 -0.56 0.79 -2.14
CA GLU A 353 -0.71 -0.60 -2.55
C GLU A 353 -2.12 -0.93 -3.05
N MET A 354 -3.17 -0.38 -2.43
CA MET A 354 -4.54 -0.52 -2.91
C MET A 354 -4.81 0.26 -4.20
N GLY A 355 -3.89 1.14 -4.59
CA GLY A 355 -4.05 2.00 -5.75
C GLY A 355 -5.05 3.13 -5.52
N VAL A 356 -5.14 3.63 -4.28
CA VAL A 356 -6.04 4.73 -3.92
C VAL A 356 -5.77 5.94 -4.82
N GLY A 357 -6.81 6.50 -5.41
CA GLY A 357 -6.74 7.70 -6.24
C GLY A 357 -6.98 8.99 -5.46
N TYR A 358 -7.73 8.93 -4.35
CA TYR A 358 -8.17 10.09 -3.59
C TYR A 358 -8.14 9.85 -2.08
N VAL A 359 -7.78 10.85 -1.30
CA VAL A 359 -7.88 10.80 0.15
C VAL A 359 -8.57 12.05 0.68
N ARG A 360 -9.62 11.86 1.49
CA ARG A 360 -10.33 12.92 2.23
C ARG A 360 -9.71 13.07 3.61
N VAL A 361 -9.29 14.28 3.93
CA VAL A 361 -8.55 14.58 5.16
C VAL A 361 -9.09 15.84 5.81
N PRO A 362 -9.23 15.89 7.15
CA PRO A 362 -9.47 17.14 7.86
C PRO A 362 -8.47 18.21 7.44
N LEU A 363 -8.97 19.42 7.15
CA LEU A 363 -8.12 20.53 6.72
C LEU A 363 -7.00 20.84 7.74
N THR A 364 -7.23 20.58 9.03
CA THR A 364 -6.26 20.77 10.10
C THR A 364 -4.96 19.98 9.91
N ASP A 365 -5.00 18.84 9.23
CA ASP A 365 -3.82 18.02 8.98
C ASP A 365 -2.85 18.69 8.00
N PHE A 366 -3.32 19.62 7.16
CA PHE A 366 -2.45 20.45 6.31
C PHE A 366 -1.76 21.57 7.09
N LEU A 367 -2.29 21.93 8.27
CA LEU A 367 -1.70 22.92 9.16
C LEU A 367 -0.66 22.27 10.08
N ASP A 368 -0.83 20.99 10.44
CA ASP A 368 0.19 20.22 11.14
C ASP A 368 1.39 19.92 10.21
N THR A 369 2.60 20.21 10.68
CA THR A 369 3.80 20.11 9.85
C THR A 369 4.15 18.65 9.52
N PHE A 370 3.91 17.72 10.44
CA PHE A 370 4.22 16.31 10.24
C PHE A 370 3.21 15.66 9.31
N GLN A 371 1.89 15.82 9.57
CA GLN A 371 0.84 15.29 8.70
C GLN A 371 0.92 15.91 7.30
N ARG A 372 1.11 17.23 7.18
CA ARG A 372 1.29 17.88 5.87
C ARG A 372 2.40 17.22 5.06
N ARG A 373 3.56 16.96 5.65
CA ARG A 373 4.67 16.29 4.95
C ARG A 373 4.26 14.88 4.47
N ARG A 374 3.54 14.12 5.31
CA ARG A 374 3.08 12.78 4.93
C ARG A 374 2.06 12.80 3.79
N LEU A 375 1.14 13.75 3.81
CA LEU A 375 0.18 13.99 2.74
C LEU A 375 0.87 14.39 1.43
N GLU A 376 1.86 15.29 1.49
CA GLU A 376 2.64 15.71 0.32
C GLU A 376 3.39 14.52 -0.31
N ILE A 377 3.93 13.60 0.50
CA ILE A 377 4.55 12.36 0.00
C ILE A 377 3.51 11.49 -0.72
N LEU A 378 2.34 11.27 -0.10
CA LEU A 378 1.28 10.48 -0.71
C LEU A 378 0.82 11.11 -2.06
N ARG A 379 0.77 12.45 -2.13
CA ARG A 379 0.46 13.19 -3.36
C ARG A 379 1.51 13.00 -4.45
N LYS A 380 2.80 13.04 -4.11
CA LYS A 380 3.90 12.73 -5.04
C LYS A 380 3.86 11.27 -5.55
N GLU A 381 3.21 10.38 -4.81
CA GLU A 381 2.96 8.99 -5.22
C GLU A 381 1.66 8.78 -6.01
N GLY A 382 1.00 9.88 -6.43
CA GLY A 382 -0.10 9.87 -7.39
C GLY A 382 -1.50 9.90 -6.79
N VAL A 383 -1.61 10.16 -5.48
CA VAL A 383 -2.90 10.27 -4.79
C VAL A 383 -3.35 11.73 -4.71
N LYS A 384 -4.60 12.02 -5.05
CA LYS A 384 -5.16 13.37 -4.90
C LYS A 384 -5.68 13.61 -3.49
N LEU A 385 -5.53 14.83 -3.00
CA LEU A 385 -5.85 15.20 -1.63
C LEU A 385 -7.05 16.15 -1.58
N ASP A 386 -8.15 15.71 -0.98
CA ASP A 386 -9.33 16.53 -0.74
C ASP A 386 -9.33 16.96 0.75
N ALA A 387 -9.23 18.26 1.01
CA ALA A 387 -9.31 18.82 2.35
C ALA A 387 -10.78 18.96 2.78
N VAL A 388 -11.08 18.66 4.03
CA VAL A 388 -12.43 18.69 4.60
C VAL A 388 -12.52 19.80 5.64
N ALA A 389 -13.49 20.70 5.47
CA ALA A 389 -13.77 21.79 6.39
C ALA A 389 -15.24 21.77 6.82
N ILE A 390 -15.49 21.84 8.13
CA ILE A 390 -16.84 22.07 8.65
C ILE A 390 -17.13 23.56 8.53
N PHE A 391 -18.22 23.89 7.84
CA PHE A 391 -18.64 25.27 7.64
C PHE A 391 -19.09 25.88 8.97
N SER A 392 -18.51 27.04 9.30
CA SER A 392 -18.94 27.91 10.38
C SER A 392 -18.74 29.35 9.93
N GLU A 393 -19.68 30.24 10.24
CA GLU A 393 -19.55 31.67 9.94
C GLU A 393 -18.41 32.35 10.71
N GLU A 394 -17.94 31.71 11.79
CA GLU A 394 -16.80 32.18 12.59
C GLU A 394 -15.44 31.79 11.99
N LEU A 395 -15.40 30.82 11.07
CA LEU A 395 -14.16 30.31 10.48
C LEU A 395 -13.86 31.03 9.16
N ASP A 396 -12.68 31.63 9.07
CA ASP A 396 -12.15 32.15 7.79
C ASP A 396 -11.58 31.02 6.94
N ILE A 397 -12.48 30.30 6.26
CA ILE A 397 -12.12 29.22 5.33
C ILE A 397 -11.23 29.76 4.20
N LEU A 398 -11.47 30.99 3.72
CA LEU A 398 -10.70 31.56 2.62
C LEU A 398 -9.24 31.79 3.03
N ASP A 399 -9.00 32.37 4.21
CA ASP A 399 -7.63 32.53 4.71
C ASP A 399 -6.94 31.18 4.93
N THR A 400 -7.66 30.22 5.50
CA THR A 400 -7.08 28.90 5.73
C THR A 400 -6.72 28.19 4.43
N VAL A 401 -7.56 28.33 3.39
CA VAL A 401 -7.28 27.82 2.05
C VAL A 401 -6.07 28.51 1.43
N ARG A 402 -5.86 29.83 1.64
CA ARG A 402 -4.63 30.51 1.18
C ARG A 402 -3.36 29.88 1.74
N GLN A 403 -3.39 29.37 2.97
CA GLN A 403 -2.23 28.77 3.63
C GLN A 403 -1.88 27.38 3.06
N ILE A 404 -2.90 26.63 2.62
CA ILE A 404 -2.72 25.24 2.17
C ILE A 404 -2.70 25.11 0.65
N HIS A 405 -3.27 26.04 -0.12
CA HIS A 405 -3.16 26.07 -1.58
C HIS A 405 -1.71 26.32 -2.03
N PRO A 406 -1.17 25.65 -3.08
CA PRO A 406 -1.81 24.69 -4.00
C PRO A 406 -1.64 23.22 -3.57
N ARG A 407 -1.52 22.92 -2.27
CA ARG A 407 -1.24 21.55 -1.77
C ARG A 407 -2.43 20.60 -1.83
N ILE A 408 -3.64 21.12 -1.98
CA ILE A 408 -4.89 20.37 -2.08
C ILE A 408 -5.34 20.26 -3.54
N ASP A 409 -6.08 19.20 -3.87
CA ASP A 409 -6.71 18.99 -5.18
C ASP A 409 -8.23 19.29 -5.15
N GLY A 410 -8.83 19.27 -3.97
CA GLY A 410 -10.23 19.61 -3.73
C GLY A 410 -10.48 20.13 -2.31
N LEU A 411 -11.59 20.83 -2.13
CA LEU A 411 -12.08 21.27 -0.83
C LEU A 411 -13.54 20.82 -0.65
N GLU A 412 -13.77 20.01 0.37
CA GLU A 412 -15.08 19.64 0.85
C GLU A 412 -15.55 20.59 1.95
N ILE A 413 -16.73 21.15 1.76
CA ILE A 413 -17.42 21.98 2.74
C ILE A 413 -18.57 21.18 3.34
N GLN A 414 -18.48 20.95 4.66
CA GLN A 414 -19.51 20.24 5.42
C GLN A 414 -20.45 21.24 6.09
N ILE A 415 -21.70 21.31 5.64
CA ILE A 415 -22.74 22.18 6.22
C ILE A 415 -23.49 21.42 7.33
N VAL A 416 -23.80 22.09 8.44
CA VAL A 416 -24.32 21.44 9.65
C VAL A 416 -25.81 21.72 9.81
N GLU A 417 -26.60 20.71 10.21
CA GLU A 417 -28.05 20.80 10.51
C GLU A 417 -28.99 21.18 9.34
N THR A 418 -28.46 21.45 8.15
CA THR A 418 -29.24 21.79 6.94
C THR A 418 -28.77 20.98 5.74
N LEU A 419 -29.67 20.76 4.78
CA LEU A 419 -29.35 20.16 3.47
C LEU A 419 -28.87 21.21 2.46
N TYR A 420 -29.04 22.51 2.76
CA TYR A 420 -28.76 23.60 1.83
C TYR A 420 -27.76 24.59 2.43
N PRO A 421 -26.78 25.07 1.64
CA PRO A 421 -25.81 26.05 2.11
C PRO A 421 -26.50 27.40 2.37
N SER A 422 -26.05 28.11 3.41
CA SER A 422 -26.48 29.49 3.68
C SER A 422 -25.99 30.45 2.59
N GLU A 423 -26.55 31.66 2.52
CA GLU A 423 -26.08 32.71 1.61
C GLU A 423 -24.57 32.97 1.78
N LYS A 424 -24.09 33.01 3.02
CA LYS A 424 -22.66 33.18 3.32
C LYS A 424 -21.80 32.02 2.81
N CYS A 425 -22.28 30.79 2.95
CA CYS A 425 -21.61 29.62 2.40
C CYS A 425 -21.53 29.69 0.87
N ILE A 426 -22.61 30.13 0.20
CA ILE A 426 -22.64 30.34 -1.26
C ILE A 426 -21.62 31.40 -1.69
N GLU A 427 -21.50 32.52 -0.97
CA GLU A 427 -20.47 33.53 -1.24
C GLU A 427 -19.07 32.94 -1.16
N ILE A 428 -18.79 32.13 -0.13
CA ILE A 428 -17.50 31.47 0.06
C ILE A 428 -17.22 30.47 -1.07
N ILE A 429 -18.20 29.66 -1.46
CA ILE A 429 -18.07 28.73 -2.60
C ILE A 429 -17.68 29.48 -3.88
N LYS A 430 -18.37 30.58 -4.18
CA LYS A 430 -18.07 31.42 -5.37
C LYS A 430 -16.67 32.01 -5.30
N ALA A 431 -16.25 32.49 -4.13
CA ALA A 431 -14.90 33.02 -3.92
C ALA A 431 -13.83 31.93 -4.08
N LEU A 432 -14.05 30.72 -3.54
CA LEU A 432 -13.13 29.59 -3.68
C LEU A 432 -12.90 29.21 -5.15
N GLN A 433 -13.98 29.12 -5.91
CA GLN A 433 -13.93 28.80 -7.34
C GLN A 433 -13.24 29.89 -8.16
N THR A 434 -13.51 31.17 -7.86
CA THR A 434 -12.97 32.32 -8.60
C THR A 434 -11.50 32.60 -8.27
N ASP A 435 -11.15 32.57 -6.98
CA ASP A 435 -9.85 33.05 -6.49
C ASP A 435 -8.78 31.94 -6.45
N PHE A 436 -9.20 30.68 -6.28
CA PHE A 436 -8.27 29.55 -6.11
C PHE A 436 -8.41 28.47 -7.19
N GLY A 437 -9.56 28.39 -7.89
CA GLY A 437 -9.80 27.33 -8.89
C GLY A 437 -9.80 25.92 -8.30
N VAL A 438 -10.09 25.78 -7.01
CA VAL A 438 -10.15 24.48 -6.31
C VAL A 438 -11.51 23.83 -6.57
N SER A 439 -11.53 22.52 -6.83
CA SER A 439 -12.76 21.74 -6.95
C SER A 439 -13.51 21.77 -5.62
N VAL A 440 -14.77 22.21 -5.62
CA VAL A 440 -15.60 22.31 -4.41
C VAL A 440 -16.57 21.13 -4.31
N THR A 441 -16.51 20.43 -3.19
CA THR A 441 -17.43 19.35 -2.82
C THR A 441 -18.35 19.83 -1.70
N LEU A 442 -19.65 19.56 -1.80
CA LEU A 442 -20.62 19.86 -0.74
C LEU A 442 -21.11 18.59 -0.05
N LEU A 443 -21.21 18.63 1.28
CA LEU A 443 -21.72 17.54 2.12
C LEU A 443 -22.51 18.11 3.31
N PRO A 444 -23.64 17.51 3.73
CA PRO A 444 -24.33 17.89 4.96
C PRO A 444 -23.94 16.95 6.11
N ILE A 445 -23.87 17.51 7.31
CA ILE A 445 -23.86 16.80 8.59
C ILE A 445 -25.28 16.84 9.13
N VAL A 446 -26.04 15.78 8.89
CA VAL A 446 -27.41 15.64 9.39
C VAL A 446 -27.35 15.06 10.79
N CYS A 447 -27.64 15.90 11.78
CA CYS A 447 -27.54 15.53 13.19
C CYS A 447 -28.78 14.77 13.68
N ARG A 448 -28.56 13.90 14.67
CA ARG A 448 -29.62 13.23 15.46
C ARG A 448 -30.50 12.25 14.67
N GLU A 449 -29.93 11.57 13.70
CA GLU A 449 -30.62 10.46 13.04
C GLU A 449 -30.70 9.24 13.97
N ALA A 450 -31.90 8.66 14.06
CA ALA A 450 -32.11 7.43 14.81
C ALA A 450 -31.50 6.26 14.03
N THR A 451 -30.54 5.57 14.64
CA THR A 451 -29.88 4.40 14.06
C THR A 451 -30.30 3.15 14.80
N SER A 452 -30.76 2.13 14.07
CA SER A 452 -31.21 0.87 14.67
C SER A 452 -30.10 0.24 15.52
N GLY A 453 -30.46 -0.24 16.71
CA GLY A 453 -29.53 -0.90 17.63
C GLY A 453 -28.50 0.00 18.32
N LYS A 454 -28.50 1.33 18.08
CA LYS A 454 -27.56 2.26 18.74
C LYS A 454 -28.20 2.95 19.95
N GLN A 455 -27.41 3.14 21.01
CA GLN A 455 -27.85 3.79 22.26
C GLN A 455 -28.19 5.27 22.07
N PHE A 456 -27.44 5.96 21.22
CA PHE A 456 -27.61 7.39 20.94
C PHE A 456 -27.89 7.58 19.45
N PRO A 457 -28.61 8.65 19.05
CA PRO A 457 -28.65 9.08 17.67
C PRO A 457 -27.24 9.31 17.10
N ARG A 458 -27.09 9.16 15.79
CA ARG A 458 -25.83 9.42 15.07
C ARG A 458 -25.98 10.64 14.17
N PHE A 459 -24.85 11.15 13.72
CA PHE A 459 -24.84 12.06 12.59
C PHE A 459 -24.67 11.25 11.30
N ARG A 460 -25.28 11.71 10.22
CA ARG A 460 -25.00 11.23 8.87
C ARG A 460 -24.16 12.25 8.13
N LEU A 461 -23.11 11.78 7.48
CA LEU A 461 -22.26 12.56 6.60
C LEU A 461 -22.62 12.23 5.14
N GLY A 462 -23.19 13.18 4.41
CA GLY A 462 -23.57 13.00 3.01
C GLY A 462 -25.07 13.04 2.78
N TYR A 463 -25.47 13.33 1.54
CA TYR A 463 -26.86 13.32 1.09
C TYR A 463 -27.36 11.89 0.83
N THR A 464 -28.67 11.68 0.86
CA THR A 464 -29.29 10.48 0.27
C THR A 464 -29.53 10.68 -1.23
N PRO A 465 -29.76 9.61 -2.02
CA PRO A 465 -30.07 9.76 -3.45
C PRO A 465 -31.25 10.68 -3.75
N GLN A 466 -32.25 10.69 -2.86
CA GLN A 466 -33.47 11.48 -3.03
C GLN A 466 -33.29 12.96 -2.65
N GLU A 467 -32.30 13.29 -1.84
CA GLU A 467 -32.00 14.68 -1.42
C GLU A 467 -31.17 15.45 -2.47
N ILE A 468 -30.44 14.76 -3.34
CA ILE A 468 -29.54 15.42 -4.32
C ILE A 468 -30.32 16.21 -5.39
N PRO A 469 -31.44 15.74 -5.97
CA PRO A 469 -32.21 16.52 -6.93
C PRO A 469 -32.74 17.84 -6.37
N THR A 470 -33.18 17.86 -5.09
CA THR A 470 -33.66 19.09 -4.45
C THR A 470 -32.52 20.06 -4.17
N LEU A 471 -31.33 19.56 -3.79
CA LEU A 471 -30.12 20.37 -3.73
C LEU A 471 -29.80 20.99 -5.11
N ASN A 472 -29.79 20.19 -6.19
CA ASN A 472 -29.49 20.72 -7.52
C ASN A 472 -30.46 21.84 -7.92
N GLN A 473 -31.75 21.69 -7.60
CA GLN A 473 -32.74 22.75 -7.83
C GLN A 473 -32.46 24.00 -6.98
N PHE A 474 -32.10 23.83 -5.71
CA PHE A 474 -31.72 24.93 -4.83
C PHE A 474 -30.52 25.71 -5.38
N LEU A 475 -29.47 25.01 -5.81
CA LEU A 475 -28.27 25.59 -6.40
C LEU A 475 -28.60 26.37 -7.68
N ALA A 476 -29.50 25.84 -8.51
CA ALA A 476 -29.99 26.50 -9.72
C ALA A 476 -30.70 27.83 -9.43
N VAL A 477 -31.59 27.85 -8.43
CA VAL A 477 -32.32 29.07 -8.02
C VAL A 477 -31.36 30.15 -7.51
N ASN A 478 -30.27 29.75 -6.84
CA ASN A 478 -29.29 30.67 -6.26
C ASN A 478 -28.11 31.00 -7.19
N GLY A 479 -28.12 30.49 -8.42
CA GLY A 479 -27.08 30.76 -9.42
C GLY A 479 -25.68 30.39 -8.94
N VAL A 480 -25.54 29.21 -8.33
CA VAL A 480 -24.25 28.65 -7.91
C VAL A 480 -24.15 27.22 -8.42
N ALA A 481 -22.98 26.83 -8.92
CA ALA A 481 -22.71 25.46 -9.32
C ALA A 481 -21.57 24.91 -8.45
N ILE A 482 -21.61 23.62 -8.16
CA ILE A 482 -20.55 22.91 -7.44
C ILE A 482 -20.00 21.78 -8.32
N ASP A 483 -18.74 21.46 -8.10
CA ASP A 483 -18.08 20.38 -8.84
C ASP A 483 -18.63 19.02 -8.40
N ARG A 484 -18.86 18.86 -7.09
CA ARG A 484 -19.10 17.56 -6.47
C ARG A 484 -20.08 17.63 -5.30
N VAL A 485 -20.81 16.55 -5.11
CA VAL A 485 -21.62 16.29 -3.91
C VAL A 485 -21.35 14.88 -3.41
N ILE A 486 -21.44 14.63 -2.11
CA ILE A 486 -21.26 13.28 -1.56
C ILE A 486 -22.61 12.65 -1.17
N CYS A 487 -22.88 11.49 -1.75
CA CYS A 487 -23.99 10.61 -1.41
C CYS A 487 -23.55 9.57 -0.37
N LYS A 488 -24.22 9.48 0.77
CA LYS A 488 -24.01 8.41 1.75
C LYS A 488 -24.71 7.14 1.25
N LEU A 489 -23.98 6.04 1.17
CA LEU A 489 -24.56 4.73 0.87
C LEU A 489 -25.02 4.05 2.16
N ASP A 490 -26.21 3.44 2.11
CA ASP A 490 -26.74 2.58 3.16
C ASP A 490 -26.27 1.14 2.93
N THR A 491 -25.51 0.58 3.89
CA THR A 491 -24.96 -0.78 3.81
C THR A 491 -26.00 -1.87 4.05
N ASP A 492 -27.17 -1.53 4.59
CA ASP A 492 -28.28 -2.49 4.78
C ASP A 492 -29.10 -2.67 3.48
N GLN A 493 -28.83 -1.86 2.46
CA GLN A 493 -29.47 -1.90 1.16
C GLN A 493 -28.47 -2.28 0.06
N SER A 494 -28.99 -2.63 -1.12
CA SER A 494 -28.14 -2.88 -2.29
C SER A 494 -27.41 -1.59 -2.70
N LEU A 495 -26.10 -1.53 -2.45
CA LEU A 495 -25.25 -0.38 -2.81
C LEU A 495 -25.34 -0.08 -4.30
N CYS A 496 -25.34 -1.14 -5.11
CA CYS A 496 -25.48 -1.02 -6.54
C CYS A 496 -26.80 -0.35 -6.94
N ASN A 497 -27.93 -0.70 -6.31
CA ASN A 497 -29.23 -0.09 -6.66
C ASN A 497 -29.23 1.40 -6.35
N GLN A 498 -28.65 1.80 -5.21
CA GLN A 498 -28.49 3.20 -4.84
C GLN A 498 -27.62 3.96 -5.85
N ILE A 499 -26.53 3.36 -6.33
CA ILE A 499 -25.67 3.96 -7.36
C ILE A 499 -26.41 4.05 -8.71
N GLN A 500 -27.14 3.00 -9.12
CA GLN A 500 -27.93 3.03 -10.36
C GLN A 500 -29.07 4.04 -10.31
N GLU A 501 -29.67 4.28 -9.15
CA GLU A 501 -30.67 5.35 -8.96
C GLU A 501 -30.06 6.72 -9.31
N ILE A 502 -28.85 7.01 -8.79
CA ILE A 502 -28.11 8.24 -9.15
C ILE A 502 -27.78 8.28 -10.64
N VAL A 503 -27.31 7.18 -11.23
CA VAL A 503 -27.05 7.11 -12.68
C VAL A 503 -28.31 7.45 -13.48
N GLY A 504 -29.48 6.97 -13.07
CA GLY A 504 -30.75 7.21 -13.75
C GLY A 504 -31.25 8.65 -13.69
N ILE A 505 -30.79 9.45 -12.73
CA ILE A 505 -31.20 10.85 -12.54
C ILE A 505 -30.12 11.88 -12.91
N THR A 506 -28.94 11.42 -13.33
CA THR A 506 -27.85 12.26 -13.86
C THR A 506 -27.94 12.38 -15.40
N PRO A 507 -27.43 13.46 -16.03
CA PRO A 507 -26.65 14.57 -15.46
C PRO A 507 -27.52 15.63 -14.76
N PHE A 508 -26.93 16.32 -13.78
CA PHE A 508 -27.52 17.48 -13.12
C PHE A 508 -27.07 18.79 -13.78
N SER A 509 -27.80 19.88 -13.53
CA SER A 509 -27.54 21.19 -14.14
C SER A 509 -26.49 22.03 -13.39
N HIS A 510 -26.40 21.89 -12.06
CA HIS A 510 -25.54 22.70 -11.18
C HIS A 510 -24.64 21.84 -10.27
N ILE A 511 -24.65 20.52 -10.44
CA ILE A 511 -23.77 19.57 -9.77
C ILE A 511 -23.06 18.76 -10.85
N SER A 512 -21.73 18.85 -10.92
CA SER A 512 -20.99 18.20 -12.03
C SER A 512 -20.82 16.69 -11.81
N ASN A 513 -20.58 16.24 -10.57
CA ASN A 513 -20.43 14.81 -10.23
C ASN A 513 -21.04 14.48 -8.86
N VAL A 514 -21.44 13.23 -8.68
CA VAL A 514 -21.87 12.67 -7.39
C VAL A 514 -20.85 11.64 -6.93
N ASP A 515 -20.13 11.93 -5.85
CA ASP A 515 -19.24 10.97 -5.19
C ASP A 515 -19.99 10.22 -4.10
N PHE A 516 -19.47 9.07 -3.67
CA PHE A 516 -20.12 8.18 -2.72
C PHE A 516 -19.28 8.00 -1.46
N SER A 517 -19.91 7.89 -0.30
CA SER A 517 -19.26 7.52 0.97
C SER A 517 -19.85 6.22 1.47
N LEU A 518 -18.99 5.26 1.79
CA LEU A 518 -19.35 3.96 2.36
C LEU A 518 -18.60 3.78 3.67
N GLU A 519 -19.37 3.69 4.75
CA GLU A 519 -18.85 3.40 6.08
C GLU A 519 -19.14 1.95 6.43
N PHE A 520 -18.10 1.19 6.73
CA PHE A 520 -18.25 -0.17 7.22
C PHE A 520 -18.89 -0.13 8.61
N ALA A 521 -20.00 -0.84 8.76
CA ALA A 521 -20.67 -1.00 10.05
C ALA A 521 -20.39 -2.37 10.71
N ALA A 522 -19.79 -3.31 9.98
CA ALA A 522 -19.63 -4.68 10.43
C ALA A 522 -18.22 -4.98 10.98
N THR A 523 -18.16 -5.87 11.97
CA THR A 523 -16.94 -6.53 12.45
C THR A 523 -16.69 -7.86 11.73
N ASN A 524 -17.43 -8.14 10.66
CA ASN A 524 -17.24 -9.32 9.83
C ASN A 524 -16.40 -8.96 8.60
N ASN A 525 -15.20 -9.54 8.49
CA ASN A 525 -14.27 -9.28 7.37
C ASN A 525 -14.86 -9.64 6.01
N GLN A 526 -15.69 -10.69 5.94
CA GLN A 526 -16.31 -11.17 4.72
C GLN A 526 -17.39 -10.21 4.24
N THR A 527 -18.25 -9.74 5.16
CA THR A 527 -19.25 -8.70 4.87
C THR A 527 -18.60 -7.44 4.32
N ASN A 528 -17.53 -6.95 4.97
CA ASN A 528 -16.83 -5.74 4.49
C ASN A 528 -16.15 -5.96 3.15
N ALA A 529 -15.61 -7.16 2.86
CA ALA A 529 -15.06 -7.49 1.55
C ALA A 529 -16.14 -7.49 0.45
N ASN A 530 -17.35 -8.01 0.72
CA ASN A 530 -18.47 -7.98 -0.22
C ASN A 530 -18.94 -6.54 -0.50
N LEU A 531 -19.11 -5.73 0.54
CA LEU A 531 -19.47 -4.31 0.41
C LEU A 531 -18.42 -3.52 -0.38
N ALA A 532 -17.13 -3.78 -0.10
CA ALA A 532 -16.01 -3.17 -0.81
C ALA A 532 -16.01 -3.52 -2.31
N ALA A 533 -16.21 -4.79 -2.64
CA ALA A 533 -16.30 -5.25 -4.02
C ALA A 533 -17.50 -4.64 -4.75
N GLU A 534 -18.69 -4.68 -4.15
CA GLU A 534 -19.91 -4.15 -4.74
C GLU A 534 -19.80 -2.64 -5.02
N GLY A 535 -19.36 -1.87 -4.02
CA GLY A 535 -19.24 -0.42 -4.14
C GLY A 535 -18.25 -0.01 -5.23
N LEU A 536 -17.03 -0.58 -5.21
CA LEU A 536 -16.01 -0.23 -6.19
C LEU A 536 -16.35 -0.74 -7.61
N PHE A 537 -16.93 -1.92 -7.75
CA PHE A 537 -17.36 -2.45 -9.06
C PHE A 537 -18.43 -1.57 -9.70
N SER A 538 -19.38 -1.08 -8.90
CA SER A 538 -20.48 -0.21 -9.37
C SER A 538 -19.97 1.14 -9.90
N MET A 539 -18.79 1.61 -9.49
CA MET A 539 -18.21 2.85 -10.00
C MET A 539 -17.92 2.84 -11.51
N ALA A 540 -17.79 1.65 -12.12
CA ALA A 540 -17.62 1.55 -13.56
C ALA A 540 -18.84 2.08 -14.34
N THR A 541 -20.04 2.14 -13.74
CA THR A 541 -21.26 2.63 -14.41
C THR A 541 -21.44 4.15 -14.30
N ILE A 542 -20.62 4.84 -13.50
CA ILE A 542 -20.71 6.29 -13.29
C ILE A 542 -19.33 6.97 -13.42
N PRO A 543 -18.76 7.04 -14.64
CA PRO A 543 -17.44 7.60 -14.85
C PRO A 543 -17.33 9.05 -14.36
N GLY A 544 -16.24 9.39 -13.66
CA GLY A 544 -15.98 10.73 -13.10
C GLY A 544 -16.33 10.88 -11.62
N SER A 545 -17.17 9.99 -11.11
CA SER A 545 -17.47 9.84 -9.69
C SER A 545 -16.42 9.01 -8.95
N ARG A 546 -16.35 9.21 -7.64
CA ARG A 546 -15.43 8.57 -6.69
C ARG A 546 -16.23 7.85 -5.60
N ILE A 547 -15.63 6.86 -4.95
CA ILE A 547 -16.19 6.22 -3.76
C ILE A 547 -15.17 6.21 -2.63
N TYR A 548 -15.55 6.74 -1.47
CA TYR A 548 -14.71 6.81 -0.28
C TYR A 548 -15.10 5.74 0.72
N PHE A 549 -14.13 4.93 1.14
CA PHE A 549 -14.31 3.90 2.16
C PHE A 549 -13.80 4.39 3.52
N GLU A 550 -14.51 4.01 4.58
CA GLU A 550 -14.12 4.27 5.97
C GLU A 550 -14.60 3.17 6.93
N PRO A 551 -13.86 2.90 8.02
CA PRO A 551 -12.59 3.51 8.38
C PRO A 551 -11.40 2.82 7.70
N LEU A 552 -10.28 3.55 7.55
CA LEU A 552 -9.02 2.95 7.05
C LEU A 552 -8.46 1.93 8.04
N ILE A 553 -8.45 2.28 9.33
CA ILE A 553 -7.99 1.43 10.44
C ILE A 553 -9.20 1.12 11.32
N ASP A 554 -9.29 -0.09 11.87
CA ASP A 554 -10.32 -0.49 12.83
C ASP A 554 -10.68 0.61 13.84
N LEU A 555 -11.99 0.78 14.07
CA LEU A 555 -12.50 1.56 15.18
C LEU A 555 -12.79 0.59 16.32
N ASP A 556 -11.88 0.51 17.30
CA ASP A 556 -11.98 -0.38 18.46
C ASP A 556 -12.11 0.38 19.79
N ARG A 557 -11.97 1.70 19.76
CA ARG A 557 -12.01 2.62 20.92
C ARG A 557 -13.07 3.70 20.80
N THR A 558 -14.13 3.43 20.05
CA THR A 558 -15.26 4.34 19.83
C THR A 558 -16.57 3.68 20.28
N MET A 559 -17.67 4.44 20.26
CA MET A 559 -19.01 3.89 20.52
C MET A 559 -19.50 2.95 19.41
N ASP A 560 -18.85 2.97 18.24
CA ASP A 560 -19.20 2.19 17.07
C ASP A 560 -18.00 1.36 16.63
N VAL A 561 -18.00 0.10 17.09
CA VAL A 561 -16.92 -0.83 16.75
C VAL A 561 -17.11 -1.36 15.34
N THR A 562 -16.08 -1.26 14.52
CA THR A 562 -16.11 -1.75 13.13
C THR A 562 -14.71 -2.12 12.65
N HIS A 563 -14.63 -3.12 11.77
CA HIS A 563 -13.37 -3.47 11.11
C HIS A 563 -13.13 -2.54 9.93
N GLY A 564 -11.94 -1.95 9.88
CA GLY A 564 -11.51 -1.12 8.76
C GLY A 564 -10.95 -1.93 7.60
N LEU A 565 -10.24 -1.24 6.71
CA LEU A 565 -9.42 -1.87 5.67
C LEU A 565 -8.14 -2.47 6.25
N LEU A 566 -7.65 -1.91 7.34
CA LEU A 566 -6.49 -2.35 8.11
C LEU A 566 -6.91 -2.68 9.55
N ASP A 567 -6.26 -3.68 10.14
CA ASP A 567 -6.39 -3.92 11.58
C ASP A 567 -5.62 -2.87 12.41
N THR A 568 -5.69 -2.95 13.74
CA THR A 568 -4.97 -2.03 14.64
C THR A 568 -3.44 -2.17 14.65
N LEU A 569 -2.91 -3.21 13.97
CA LEU A 569 -1.49 -3.39 13.64
C LEU A 569 -1.14 -2.85 12.25
N CYS A 570 -2.10 -2.19 11.59
CA CYS A 570 -2.01 -1.71 10.22
C CYS A 570 -1.74 -2.85 9.21
N ASN A 571 -2.20 -4.06 9.49
CA ASN A 571 -2.14 -5.18 8.56
C ASN A 571 -3.39 -5.20 7.65
N PRO A 572 -3.24 -5.45 6.34
CA PRO A 572 -4.38 -5.46 5.43
C PRO A 572 -5.39 -6.56 5.75
N ARG A 573 -6.67 -6.19 5.80
CA ARG A 573 -7.81 -7.12 5.91
C ARG A 573 -8.33 -7.52 4.52
N LEU A 574 -9.25 -8.48 4.46
CA LEU A 574 -9.83 -9.00 3.20
C LEU A 574 -10.37 -7.88 2.29
N ALA A 575 -11.06 -6.89 2.86
CA ALA A 575 -11.57 -5.75 2.11
C ALA A 575 -10.46 -4.94 1.42
N SER A 576 -9.29 -4.79 2.05
CA SER A 576 -8.14 -4.10 1.45
C SER A 576 -7.60 -4.85 0.24
N TYR A 577 -7.43 -6.18 0.34
CA TYR A 577 -7.00 -7.00 -0.80
C TYR A 577 -8.03 -7.03 -1.93
N THR A 578 -9.32 -7.06 -1.60
CA THR A 578 -10.42 -6.98 -2.57
C THR A 578 -10.39 -5.65 -3.34
N LEU A 579 -10.26 -4.52 -2.64
CA LEU A 579 -10.13 -3.22 -3.31
C LEU A 579 -8.89 -3.18 -4.19
N GLN A 580 -7.75 -3.64 -3.67
CA GLN A 580 -6.47 -3.66 -4.40
C GLN A 580 -6.56 -4.42 -5.73
N SER A 581 -7.09 -5.64 -5.72
CA SER A 581 -7.23 -6.47 -6.92
C SER A 581 -8.27 -5.90 -7.88
N LEU A 582 -9.47 -5.58 -7.38
CA LEU A 582 -10.57 -5.08 -8.21
C LEU A 582 -10.22 -3.74 -8.86
N ASN A 583 -9.56 -2.84 -8.12
CA ASN A 583 -9.11 -1.55 -8.63
C ASN A 583 -8.14 -1.71 -9.81
N THR A 584 -7.21 -2.66 -9.71
CA THR A 584 -6.28 -3.00 -10.80
C THR A 584 -7.02 -3.57 -12.01
N ILE A 585 -7.90 -4.55 -11.80
CA ILE A 585 -8.57 -5.27 -12.89
C ILE A 585 -9.50 -4.33 -13.66
N MET A 586 -10.29 -3.52 -12.94
CA MET A 586 -11.32 -2.67 -13.54
C MET A 586 -10.79 -1.30 -13.98
N PHE A 587 -9.86 -0.68 -13.25
CA PHE A 587 -9.50 0.73 -13.45
C PHE A 587 -8.05 0.98 -13.89
N SER A 588 -7.32 -0.07 -14.30
CA SER A 588 -6.01 0.07 -14.95
C SER A 588 -6.06 0.70 -16.35
N ARG A 589 -7.25 0.70 -16.97
CA ARG A 589 -7.56 1.30 -18.27
C ARG A 589 -8.92 1.97 -18.21
N SER A 590 -9.18 2.89 -19.14
CA SER A 590 -10.52 3.45 -19.30
C SER A 590 -11.47 2.35 -19.81
N LEU A 591 -12.46 1.98 -18.99
CA LEU A 591 -13.53 1.08 -19.39
C LEU A 591 -14.64 1.88 -20.07
N LYS A 592 -15.06 1.43 -21.24
CA LYS A 592 -16.29 1.90 -21.89
C LYS A 592 -17.40 0.91 -21.60
N VAL A 593 -18.30 1.30 -20.72
CA VAL A 593 -19.47 0.51 -20.34
C VAL A 593 -20.62 0.89 -21.26
N SER A 594 -21.29 -0.10 -21.86
CA SER A 594 -22.43 0.18 -22.73
C SER A 594 -23.66 0.57 -21.89
N LYS A 595 -24.51 1.48 -22.42
CA LYS A 595 -25.59 2.15 -21.66
C LYS A 595 -26.65 1.23 -21.02
N HIS A 596 -26.68 -0.07 -21.33
CA HIS A 596 -27.68 -1.03 -20.84
C HIS A 596 -27.08 -2.39 -20.43
N SER A 597 -25.77 -2.48 -20.18
CA SER A 597 -25.11 -3.76 -19.87
C SER A 597 -25.08 -4.16 -18.41
N PHE A 598 -25.68 -3.37 -17.51
CA PHE A 598 -25.70 -3.70 -16.10
C PHE A 598 -26.87 -4.63 -15.76
N ARG A 599 -26.57 -5.81 -15.21
CA ARG A 599 -27.59 -6.78 -14.74
C ARG A 599 -27.31 -7.20 -13.30
N LEU A 600 -28.34 -7.17 -12.47
CA LEU A 600 -28.36 -7.74 -11.13
C LEU A 600 -29.20 -9.02 -11.14
N GLN A 601 -28.63 -10.13 -10.70
CA GLN A 601 -29.33 -11.40 -10.53
C GLN A 601 -29.07 -11.95 -9.13
N GLN A 602 -30.07 -12.61 -8.56
CA GLN A 602 -29.92 -13.38 -7.32
C GLN A 602 -30.31 -14.83 -7.59
N VAL A 603 -29.41 -15.77 -7.29
CA VAL A 603 -29.69 -17.21 -7.40
C VAL A 603 -28.99 -17.93 -6.26
N ASN A 604 -29.72 -18.80 -5.56
CA ASN A 604 -29.19 -19.73 -4.55
C ASN A 604 -28.26 -19.09 -3.49
N GLY A 605 -28.64 -17.93 -2.94
CA GLY A 605 -27.85 -17.26 -1.90
C GLY A 605 -26.63 -16.48 -2.41
N LEU A 606 -26.52 -16.26 -3.72
CA LEU A 606 -25.50 -15.41 -4.32
C LEU A 606 -26.13 -14.24 -5.06
N LYS A 607 -25.45 -13.10 -4.98
CA LYS A 607 -25.70 -11.89 -5.74
C LYS A 607 -24.68 -11.80 -6.85
N ALA A 608 -25.16 -11.73 -8.09
CA ALA A 608 -24.33 -11.57 -9.29
C ALA A 608 -24.57 -10.18 -9.90
N LEU A 609 -23.50 -9.41 -10.07
CA LEU A 609 -23.49 -8.11 -10.74
C LEU A 609 -22.71 -8.25 -12.04
N GLN A 610 -23.38 -8.04 -13.17
CA GLN A 610 -22.78 -8.17 -14.49
C GLN A 610 -22.65 -6.82 -15.16
N LEU A 611 -21.52 -6.59 -15.82
CA LEU A 611 -21.21 -5.38 -16.57
C LEU A 611 -20.47 -5.76 -17.86
N SER A 612 -21.04 -5.42 -19.01
CA SER A 612 -20.40 -5.63 -20.31
C SER A 612 -19.73 -4.35 -20.81
N THR A 613 -18.51 -4.53 -21.29
CA THR A 613 -17.68 -3.54 -21.98
C THR A 613 -17.54 -3.91 -23.45
N ASP A 614 -16.89 -3.05 -24.22
CA ASP A 614 -16.58 -3.29 -25.64
C ASP A 614 -15.77 -4.59 -25.87
N THR A 615 -15.02 -5.09 -24.87
CA THR A 615 -14.11 -6.24 -25.03
C THR A 615 -14.48 -7.46 -24.18
N SER A 616 -15.01 -7.22 -22.98
CA SER A 616 -15.24 -8.26 -21.98
C SER A 616 -16.55 -8.03 -21.23
N THR A 617 -17.16 -9.11 -20.77
CA THR A 617 -18.20 -9.09 -19.74
C THR A 617 -17.57 -9.46 -18.41
N TYR A 618 -17.84 -8.64 -17.39
CA TYR A 618 -17.39 -8.85 -16.03
C TYR A 618 -18.58 -9.24 -15.16
N THR A 619 -18.49 -10.37 -14.45
CA THR A 619 -19.51 -10.83 -13.50
C THR A 619 -18.90 -10.92 -12.12
N LEU A 620 -19.31 -10.04 -11.21
CA LEU A 620 -18.94 -10.06 -9.80
C LEU A 620 -19.95 -10.93 -9.02
N LEU A 621 -19.45 -11.95 -8.33
CA LEU A 621 -20.21 -12.84 -7.47
C LEU A 621 -19.93 -12.51 -5.99
N LEU A 622 -21.01 -12.32 -5.24
CA LEU A 622 -20.99 -11.96 -3.82
C LEU A 622 -21.92 -12.88 -3.04
N ASP A 623 -21.48 -13.35 -1.88
CA ASP A 623 -22.32 -14.09 -0.93
C ASP A 623 -23.42 -13.19 -0.35
N SER A 624 -24.67 -13.64 -0.40
CA SER A 624 -25.81 -12.92 0.16
C SER A 624 -26.06 -13.21 1.64
N GLY A 625 -25.22 -14.04 2.28
CA GLY A 625 -25.23 -14.24 3.74
C GLY A 625 -26.43 -15.00 4.29
N SER A 626 -27.19 -15.71 3.45
CA SER A 626 -28.20 -16.65 3.92
C SER A 626 -27.49 -17.91 4.45
N GLU A 627 -27.93 -18.44 5.60
CA GLU A 627 -27.46 -19.72 6.20
C GLU A 627 -27.77 -20.97 5.33
N SER A 628 -27.86 -20.82 4.01
CA SER A 628 -27.85 -21.93 3.08
C SER A 628 -26.44 -22.48 3.02
N THR A 629 -26.24 -23.68 3.57
CA THR A 629 -25.09 -24.53 3.25
C THR A 629 -24.93 -24.54 1.73
N VAL A 630 -23.81 -23.99 1.23
CA VAL A 630 -23.42 -24.05 -0.17
C VAL A 630 -23.04 -25.51 -0.51
N SER A 631 -24.00 -26.41 -0.43
CA SER A 631 -23.88 -27.83 -0.77
C SER A 631 -24.59 -28.17 -2.07
N GLU A 632 -25.43 -27.28 -2.59
CA GLU A 632 -26.02 -27.42 -3.91
C GLU A 632 -25.10 -26.77 -4.96
N ALA A 633 -24.78 -27.53 -6.00
CA ALA A 633 -23.94 -27.09 -7.09
C ALA A 633 -24.44 -25.76 -7.65
N LEU A 634 -23.65 -24.72 -7.45
CA LEU A 634 -23.89 -23.40 -7.99
C LEU A 634 -24.05 -23.51 -9.50
N ASN A 635 -25.23 -23.18 -10.02
CA ASN A 635 -25.46 -23.18 -11.46
C ASN A 635 -24.86 -21.90 -12.08
N VAL A 636 -23.53 -21.81 -12.05
CA VAL A 636 -22.74 -20.71 -12.64
C VAL A 636 -23.13 -20.49 -14.11
N GLU A 637 -23.55 -21.55 -14.81
CA GLU A 637 -23.98 -21.50 -16.21
C GLU A 637 -25.23 -20.65 -16.41
N ALA A 638 -26.08 -20.46 -15.38
CA ALA A 638 -27.24 -19.60 -15.46
C ALA A 638 -26.88 -18.10 -15.49
N PHE A 639 -25.68 -17.73 -15.03
CA PHE A 639 -25.24 -16.33 -14.90
C PHE A 639 -24.31 -15.87 -16.03
N LEU A 640 -23.63 -16.83 -16.66
CA LEU A 640 -22.66 -16.58 -17.71
C LEU A 640 -23.30 -16.98 -19.03
N ASP A 641 -23.69 -15.97 -19.82
CA ASP A 641 -24.04 -16.15 -21.22
C ASP A 641 -22.75 -16.59 -21.95
N MET A 642 -22.44 -17.89 -21.99
CA MET A 642 -21.21 -18.44 -22.59
C MET A 642 -21.48 -19.76 -23.31
N LYS A 643 -20.72 -20.02 -24.38
CA LYS A 643 -20.79 -21.28 -25.14
C LYS A 643 -19.85 -22.34 -24.53
N GLU A 644 -20.22 -23.60 -24.71
CA GLU A 644 -19.40 -24.73 -24.28
C GLU A 644 -18.02 -24.69 -24.97
N GLY A 645 -16.94 -24.72 -24.17
CA GLY A 645 -15.54 -24.69 -24.64
C GLY A 645 -14.85 -23.32 -24.62
N GLU A 646 -15.58 -22.24 -24.36
CA GLU A 646 -14.99 -20.90 -24.17
C GLU A 646 -14.13 -20.83 -22.91
N SER A 647 -13.12 -19.97 -22.94
CA SER A 647 -12.21 -19.72 -21.82
C SER A 647 -12.64 -18.46 -21.09
N LEU A 648 -12.57 -18.50 -19.76
CA LEU A 648 -12.83 -17.38 -18.87
C LEU A 648 -11.71 -17.25 -17.84
N LYS A 649 -11.66 -16.09 -17.19
CA LYS A 649 -10.75 -15.84 -16.07
C LYS A 649 -11.56 -15.69 -14.79
N VAL A 650 -11.14 -16.40 -13.75
CA VAL A 650 -11.69 -16.31 -12.40
C VAL A 650 -10.67 -15.62 -11.51
N TYR A 651 -11.07 -14.51 -10.90
CA TYR A 651 -10.26 -13.74 -9.96
C TYR A 651 -10.80 -13.93 -8.54
N GLN A 652 -9.95 -14.41 -7.64
CA GLN A 652 -10.22 -14.47 -6.20
C GLN A 652 -9.74 -13.17 -5.57
N LEU A 653 -10.64 -12.18 -5.42
CA LEU A 653 -10.26 -10.80 -5.15
C LEU A 653 -9.52 -10.62 -3.82
N SER A 654 -10.01 -11.27 -2.75
CA SER A 654 -9.39 -11.21 -1.42
C SER A 654 -8.02 -11.93 -1.34
N LYS A 655 -7.71 -12.82 -2.28
CA LYS A 655 -6.44 -13.56 -2.35
C LYS A 655 -5.48 -12.99 -3.39
N ILE A 656 -5.97 -12.12 -4.27
CA ILE A 656 -5.23 -11.54 -5.39
C ILE A 656 -4.69 -12.65 -6.31
N THR A 657 -5.51 -13.67 -6.57
CA THR A 657 -5.16 -14.79 -7.46
C THR A 657 -6.07 -14.84 -8.69
N LEU A 658 -5.55 -15.45 -9.75
CA LEU A 658 -6.18 -15.58 -11.05
C LEU A 658 -6.12 -17.04 -11.49
N GLN A 659 -7.18 -17.52 -12.13
CA GLN A 659 -7.21 -18.81 -12.80
C GLN A 659 -7.84 -18.65 -14.18
N SER A 660 -7.15 -19.11 -15.23
CA SER A 660 -7.72 -19.22 -16.58
C SER A 660 -8.28 -20.62 -16.78
N VAL A 661 -9.59 -20.74 -16.96
CA VAL A 661 -10.28 -22.03 -17.00
C VAL A 661 -11.24 -22.13 -18.18
N LYS A 662 -11.58 -23.36 -18.55
CA LYS A 662 -12.68 -23.62 -19.49
C LYS A 662 -14.01 -23.51 -18.74
N PHE A 663 -15.05 -23.09 -19.46
CA PHE A 663 -16.36 -22.85 -18.86
C PHE A 663 -16.90 -24.03 -18.03
N HIS A 664 -16.74 -25.27 -18.51
CA HIS A 664 -17.18 -26.47 -17.77
C HIS A 664 -16.41 -26.69 -16.44
N ASP A 665 -15.16 -26.21 -16.35
CA ASP A 665 -14.31 -26.35 -15.15
C ASP A 665 -14.54 -25.21 -14.14
N ALA A 666 -15.16 -24.10 -14.56
CA ALA A 666 -15.34 -22.91 -13.74
C ALA A 666 -16.14 -23.18 -12.46
N LYS A 667 -17.07 -24.15 -12.48
CA LYS A 667 -17.84 -24.58 -11.30
C LYS A 667 -16.93 -24.96 -10.13
N ASN A 668 -15.80 -25.62 -10.39
CA ASN A 668 -14.85 -26.05 -9.36
C ASN A 668 -13.98 -24.91 -8.80
N CYS A 669 -13.89 -23.78 -9.52
CA CYS A 669 -13.10 -22.61 -9.13
C CYS A 669 -13.90 -21.55 -8.37
N ILE A 670 -15.23 -21.58 -8.51
CA ILE A 670 -16.16 -20.60 -7.94
C ILE A 670 -16.70 -21.07 -6.57
N LEU A 671 -16.71 -22.37 -6.32
CA LEU A 671 -17.05 -22.95 -5.02
C LEU A 671 -15.86 -22.78 -4.07
N THR A 672 -15.71 -21.60 -3.47
CA THR A 672 -14.75 -21.42 -2.39
C THR A 672 -15.42 -21.64 -1.02
N PRO A 673 -14.81 -22.42 -0.11
CA PRO A 673 -15.29 -22.57 1.26
C PRO A 673 -15.30 -21.25 2.05
N ASP A 674 -14.58 -20.23 1.57
CA ASP A 674 -14.37 -18.96 2.28
C ASP A 674 -15.37 -17.86 1.90
N GLN A 675 -16.26 -18.11 0.93
CA GLN A 675 -17.33 -17.18 0.50
C GLN A 675 -16.84 -15.77 0.11
N THR A 676 -15.56 -15.63 -0.27
CA THR A 676 -14.95 -14.33 -0.65
C THR A 676 -15.44 -13.80 -2.01
N PRO A 677 -15.37 -12.48 -2.29
CA PRO A 677 -15.77 -11.92 -3.58
C PRO A 677 -14.99 -12.51 -4.76
N ILE A 678 -15.71 -12.94 -5.80
CA ILE A 678 -15.13 -13.51 -7.02
C ILE A 678 -15.52 -12.65 -8.22
N LEU A 679 -14.54 -12.28 -9.03
CA LEU A 679 -14.79 -11.61 -10.32
C LEU A 679 -14.51 -12.58 -11.46
N ILE A 680 -15.42 -12.66 -12.41
CA ILE A 680 -15.27 -13.45 -13.63
C ILE A 680 -15.15 -12.50 -14.81
N GLU A 681 -14.11 -12.67 -15.63
CA GLU A 681 -13.99 -12.01 -16.94
C GLU A 681 -14.25 -13.04 -18.05
N SER A 682 -15.27 -12.80 -18.85
CA SER A 682 -15.60 -13.56 -20.07
C SER A 682 -15.55 -12.67 -21.32
N PRO A 683 -15.40 -13.24 -22.53
CA PRO A 683 -15.54 -12.48 -23.77
C PRO A 683 -16.89 -11.77 -23.86
N SER A 684 -16.92 -10.56 -24.41
CA SER A 684 -18.20 -9.87 -24.69
C SER A 684 -18.95 -10.59 -25.80
N ILE A 685 -20.26 -10.83 -25.62
CA ILE A 685 -21.13 -11.33 -26.69
C ILE A 685 -21.60 -10.12 -27.50
N ASP A 686 -21.31 -10.14 -28.80
CA ASP A 686 -21.89 -9.17 -29.72
C ASP A 686 -23.38 -9.51 -29.92
N TYR A 687 -24.26 -8.84 -29.17
CA TYR A 687 -25.72 -9.01 -29.32
C TYR A 687 -26.25 -8.42 -30.64
N SER A 688 -25.40 -7.94 -31.56
CA SER A 688 -25.82 -7.54 -32.92
C SER A 688 -26.06 -8.73 -33.86
N GLU A 689 -25.70 -9.95 -33.46
CA GLU A 689 -25.99 -11.19 -34.22
C GLU A 689 -27.29 -11.91 -33.81
N PHE A 690 -28.11 -11.35 -32.93
CA PHE A 690 -29.39 -11.94 -32.50
C PHE A 690 -30.64 -11.16 -32.94
#